data_AF-A0A919G5W0-F1
#
_entry.id   AF-A0A919G5W0-F1
#
_cell.length_a   1.000
_cell.length_b   1.000
_cell.length_c   1.000
_cell.angle_alpha   90.00
_cell.angle_beta   90.00
_cell.angle_gamma   90.00
#
_symmetry.space_group_name_H-M   'P 1'
#
loop_
_entity.id
_entity.type
_entity.pdbx_description
1 polymer ?
#
loop_
_entity_poly.entity_id
_entity_poly.type
_entity_poly.pdbx_seq_one_letter_code
_entity_poly.pdbx_strand_id
1 'polypeptide(L)'
;MPAARAPARPLPGPLPTAAWVIHPSTFYCCRAVAPRPGGRTRGGRPWTEGVDVAGRRNNGVLAVWAEAQRQQQRREEAQWRAQAAEQRRQERESRESQRSAARGEREALRAYQQSREAEAARRTAELDSRVTELREVLRTGLAQPAFRPAALLTPGQVPPFEPGRLGVPVPMPDQAQYHVQPPDAVQSRNPAIRRQYEEYLAQARARFEQDWYRAQAAEADRQRRLGEYHQQYLAWVADHRRQDEERGSRTRELLERLRGGEAEAVQEYFTAVLYASARWPEGFPHNLVAAWEASSRELVVNWELPGAEVVPGAARVRYVKSDDREAEVARPATERKALYREVLAQSGLRVVTELFRADADGLLGSVVLNGFVRGIDPATGREAERFLLTATVSRAEFSALSLDRVAAVECLLGLGGKLSARPERLDEVKPDRLPQTVGGSLAGQGGEDEPDLFEMDPIEFEELIAELFRARGYRVMTTARSGDAGVDVVAEDLDPVTGGRIVIQAKRYRSTVSPTAVRDLDSTVRHHGAIKGILVTTAGFGPGSYDYIRNKPLSLVTGPELVELLAEQGLRGRLGPAPQGRPGSGPAAGAAAAAGSGGATAEEPGGAVRLEISWQSRTVGGDPVELDVSAFLCASGRVLSDEHFVFFNNPQDPDGAVSLHPTHSVAGQPARGAALSIDLARLAPGVEEVVIAVSTEEETPPALPLGYVHGLAVQAALGSAADGPERWAGGTAGIADTAMTVGSIRRTGAGGWRFEAGPDPVPGGLAGLAARWGVSVE
;
A
#
# COMPACT_ATOMS: atom_id res chain seq x y z
N MET A 1 -22.34 -27.29 12.63
CA MET A 1 -22.35 -27.25 14.12
C MET A 1 -21.55 -26.02 14.55
N PRO A 2 -21.87 -25.37 15.68
CA PRO A 2 -21.33 -24.05 16.01
C PRO A 2 -19.85 -24.08 16.45
N ALA A 3 -19.14 -22.98 16.23
CA ALA A 3 -17.76 -22.79 16.67
C ALA A 3 -17.65 -22.53 18.18
N ALA A 4 -16.53 -22.92 18.79
CA ALA A 4 -16.26 -22.67 20.20
C ALA A 4 -15.81 -21.21 20.43
N ARG A 5 -16.51 -20.49 21.31
CA ARG A 5 -16.10 -19.16 21.80
C ARG A 5 -15.18 -19.26 23.01
N ALA A 6 -14.10 -18.50 22.94
CA ALA A 6 -13.37 -17.90 24.07
C ALA A 6 -13.28 -16.38 23.76
N PRO A 7 -12.90 -15.47 24.70
CA PRO A 7 -12.30 -15.72 26.01
C PRO A 7 -12.93 -14.94 27.18
N ALA A 8 -12.39 -15.13 28.38
CA ALA A 8 -12.38 -14.12 29.44
C ALA A 8 -11.11 -14.27 30.32
N ARG A 9 -10.38 -13.17 30.54
CA ARG A 9 -9.28 -13.05 31.52
C ARG A 9 -9.54 -11.79 32.35
N PRO A 10 -9.42 -11.83 33.70
CA PRO A 10 -9.28 -10.62 34.50
C PRO A 10 -7.81 -10.15 34.52
N LEU A 11 -7.61 -8.83 34.59
CA LEU A 11 -6.31 -8.18 34.81
C LEU A 11 -6.01 -8.07 36.33
N PRO A 12 -4.74 -8.16 36.76
CA PRO A 12 -4.35 -7.87 38.15
C PRO A 12 -4.14 -6.37 38.37
N GLY A 13 -4.56 -5.87 39.54
CA GLY A 13 -4.25 -4.51 40.02
C GLY A 13 -2.86 -4.40 40.70
N PRO A 14 -2.37 -3.18 40.96
CA PRO A 14 -0.99 -2.94 41.42
C PRO A 14 -0.77 -3.12 42.94
N LEU A 15 0.52 -3.26 43.29
CA LEU A 15 1.07 -3.26 44.66
C LEU A 15 1.08 -1.83 45.26
N PRO A 16 1.35 -1.65 46.58
CA PRO A 16 2.75 -1.38 46.97
C PRO A 16 3.18 -1.81 48.41
N THR A 17 4.46 -1.54 48.72
CA THR A 17 5.13 -1.47 50.06
C THR A 17 5.32 -2.77 50.88
N ALA A 18 6.46 -2.98 51.57
CA ALA A 18 7.77 -2.29 51.53
C ALA A 18 8.91 -3.10 52.19
N ALA A 19 10.17 -2.81 51.80
CA ALA A 19 11.44 -3.18 52.46
C ALA A 19 11.78 -4.69 52.52
N TRP A 20 13.04 -5.13 52.60
CA TRP A 20 14.27 -4.45 53.06
C TRP A 20 15.47 -4.53 52.09
N VAL A 21 16.45 -3.67 52.33
CA VAL A 21 17.71 -3.52 51.61
C VAL A 21 18.86 -4.18 52.38
N ILE A 22 19.84 -4.80 51.70
CA ILE A 22 21.29 -4.62 51.90
C ILE A 22 22.07 -5.49 50.88
N HIS A 23 23.21 -4.97 50.43
CA HIS A 23 24.05 -5.51 49.35
C HIS A 23 25.53 -5.56 49.84
N PRO A 24 26.52 -5.92 48.98
CA PRO A 24 27.24 -7.19 48.97
C PRO A 24 28.60 -7.20 49.70
N SER A 25 29.31 -8.33 49.72
CA SER A 25 30.77 -8.34 49.44
C SER A 25 31.36 -9.69 49.02
N THR A 26 32.16 -9.62 47.97
CA THR A 26 33.05 -10.61 47.34
C THR A 26 34.26 -10.97 48.23
N PHE A 27 34.74 -12.23 48.25
CA PHE A 27 36.08 -12.64 47.74
C PHE A 27 36.36 -14.17 47.88
N TYR A 28 37.60 -14.60 47.63
CA TYR A 28 37.95 -15.89 47.00
C TYR A 28 38.96 -16.74 47.81
N CYS A 29 38.94 -18.07 47.53
CA CYS A 29 40.11 -18.99 47.45
C CYS A 29 40.56 -19.93 48.61
N CYS A 30 41.00 -21.12 48.18
CA CYS A 30 42.05 -22.02 48.72
C CYS A 30 41.81 -23.16 49.76
N ARG A 31 41.61 -24.39 49.21
CA ARG A 31 42.58 -25.55 49.22
C ARG A 31 42.52 -26.66 50.32
N ALA A 32 42.93 -27.88 49.89
CA ALA A 32 43.57 -29.00 50.66
C ALA A 32 42.74 -30.13 51.37
N VAL A 33 42.28 -31.12 50.59
CA VAL A 33 42.62 -32.58 50.62
C VAL A 33 43.04 -33.30 51.94
N ALA A 34 42.22 -34.31 52.37
CA ALA A 34 42.55 -35.62 53.03
C ALA A 34 43.22 -35.64 54.45
N PRO A 35 43.29 -36.78 55.23
CA PRO A 35 43.06 -38.20 54.90
C PRO A 35 42.30 -39.11 55.95
N ARG A 36 42.39 -40.44 55.79
CA ARG A 36 42.08 -41.57 56.74
C ARG A 36 43.41 -42.13 57.34
N PRO A 37 43.53 -43.21 58.20
CA PRO A 37 42.55 -44.24 58.66
C PRO A 37 42.64 -44.81 60.13
N GLY A 38 41.58 -45.53 60.58
CA GLY A 38 41.62 -46.91 61.16
C GLY A 38 41.98 -47.22 62.66
N GLY A 39 41.24 -48.17 63.30
CA GLY A 39 41.82 -49.08 64.34
C GLY A 39 40.98 -49.63 65.52
N ARG A 40 40.89 -50.99 65.62
CA ARG A 40 41.01 -51.88 66.84
C ARG A 40 39.89 -52.15 67.91
N THR A 41 39.22 -53.32 67.74
CA THR A 41 39.16 -54.55 68.63
C THR A 41 38.63 -54.59 70.10
N ARG A 42 38.10 -55.81 70.44
CA ARG A 42 37.71 -56.43 71.75
C ARG A 42 36.26 -56.14 72.22
N GLY A 43 35.53 -57.09 72.86
CA GLY A 43 35.75 -58.55 73.02
C GLY A 43 35.08 -59.13 74.29
N GLY A 44 34.44 -60.33 74.21
CA GLY A 44 33.95 -61.05 75.40
C GLY A 44 32.93 -62.20 75.17
N ARG A 45 33.13 -63.32 75.88
CA ARG A 45 32.12 -64.31 76.34
C ARG A 45 32.48 -64.64 77.81
N PRO A 46 31.59 -65.28 78.62
CA PRO A 46 31.66 -66.74 78.71
C PRO A 46 30.31 -67.47 78.94
N TRP A 47 30.45 -68.80 79.00
CA TRP A 47 29.70 -69.86 79.69
C TRP A 47 29.11 -69.49 81.08
N THR A 48 28.30 -70.32 81.76
CA THR A 48 27.76 -71.69 81.48
C THR A 48 26.22 -71.70 81.69
N GLU A 49 25.42 -72.69 82.13
CA GLU A 49 25.52 -74.10 82.65
C GLU A 49 24.19 -74.84 82.29
N GLY A 50 23.94 -76.08 82.76
CA GLY A 50 22.63 -76.73 82.69
C GLY A 50 22.40 -77.82 83.75
N VAL A 51 21.14 -78.13 84.09
CA VAL A 51 20.74 -79.20 85.04
C VAL A 51 19.41 -79.84 84.60
N ASP A 52 19.37 -81.18 84.59
CA ASP A 52 18.16 -81.99 84.34
C ASP A 52 17.39 -82.34 85.62
N VAL A 53 16.05 -82.25 85.60
CA VAL A 53 15.15 -83.11 86.39
C VAL A 53 13.88 -83.39 85.57
N ALA A 54 13.49 -84.66 85.46
CA ALA A 54 12.31 -85.07 84.69
C ALA A 54 10.99 -84.94 85.48
N GLY A 55 9.95 -84.41 84.84
CA GLY A 55 8.59 -84.34 85.40
C GLY A 55 7.50 -84.52 84.34
N ARG A 56 6.76 -85.64 84.37
CA ARG A 56 5.59 -85.86 83.49
C ARG A 56 4.32 -85.26 84.11
N ARG A 57 3.68 -84.31 83.42
CA ARG A 57 2.22 -84.35 83.08
C ARG A 57 1.72 -83.11 82.30
N ASN A 58 0.74 -83.36 81.44
CA ASN A 58 -0.22 -82.47 80.78
C ASN A 58 0.22 -81.29 79.87
N ASN A 59 -0.33 -81.36 78.65
CA ASN A 59 -1.00 -80.28 77.93
C ASN A 59 -0.16 -79.06 77.48
N GLY A 60 0.66 -79.26 76.44
CA GLY A 60 0.27 -78.88 75.07
C GLY A 60 0.02 -77.39 74.70
N VAL A 61 -0.08 -76.48 75.66
CA VAL A 61 -0.43 -75.07 75.43
C VAL A 61 0.81 -74.17 75.54
N LEU A 62 1.69 -74.42 76.52
CA LEU A 62 2.86 -73.58 76.78
C LEU A 62 3.96 -73.71 75.71
N ALA A 63 4.18 -74.92 75.16
CA ALA A 63 5.11 -75.11 74.04
C ALA A 63 4.61 -74.38 72.78
N VAL A 64 3.31 -74.50 72.49
CA VAL A 64 2.63 -73.80 71.39
C VAL A 64 2.69 -72.28 71.60
N TRP A 65 2.55 -71.79 72.83
CA TRP A 65 2.74 -70.37 73.16
C TRP A 65 4.18 -69.89 72.93
N ALA A 66 5.19 -70.64 73.37
CA ALA A 66 6.59 -70.28 73.16
C ALA A 66 6.99 -70.29 71.66
N GLU A 67 6.41 -71.21 70.87
CA GLU A 67 6.56 -71.20 69.42
C GLU A 67 5.76 -70.08 68.74
N ALA A 68 4.54 -69.80 69.20
CA ALA A 68 3.74 -68.68 68.72
C ALA A 68 4.43 -67.33 68.98
N GLN A 69 5.02 -67.13 70.17
CA GLN A 69 5.81 -65.93 70.49
C GLN A 69 7.05 -65.81 69.61
N ARG A 70 7.78 -66.91 69.34
CA ARG A 70 8.89 -66.92 68.38
C ARG A 70 8.43 -66.76 66.93
N GLN A 71 7.21 -67.17 66.56
CA GLN A 71 6.63 -66.85 65.25
C GLN A 71 6.22 -65.38 65.16
N GLN A 72 5.65 -64.82 66.23
CA GLN A 72 5.25 -63.42 66.31
C GLN A 72 6.46 -62.49 66.19
N GLN A 73 7.53 -62.69 66.98
CA GLN A 73 8.77 -61.93 66.85
C GLN A 73 9.38 -62.03 65.44
N ARG A 74 9.34 -63.20 64.80
CA ARG A 74 9.80 -63.36 63.41
C ARG A 74 8.89 -62.66 62.39
N ARG A 75 7.58 -62.55 62.64
CA ARG A 75 6.64 -61.77 61.83
C ARG A 75 6.88 -60.27 62.01
N GLU A 76 7.08 -59.80 63.25
CA GLU A 76 7.38 -58.41 63.60
C GLU A 76 8.74 -57.98 63.01
N GLU A 77 9.79 -58.79 63.14
CA GLU A 77 11.07 -58.55 62.46
C GLU A 77 10.95 -58.57 60.94
N ALA A 78 10.16 -59.49 60.36
CA ALA A 78 9.95 -59.53 58.92
C ALA A 78 9.18 -58.29 58.42
N GLN A 79 8.17 -57.83 59.17
CA GLN A 79 7.43 -56.60 58.91
C GLN A 79 8.35 -55.38 59.01
N TRP A 80 9.16 -55.26 60.05
CA TRP A 80 10.14 -54.17 60.21
C TRP A 80 11.18 -54.17 59.07
N ARG A 81 11.73 -55.34 58.73
CA ARG A 81 12.68 -55.48 57.60
C ARG A 81 12.04 -55.14 56.27
N ALA A 82 10.77 -55.50 56.05
CA ALA A 82 10.00 -55.16 54.85
C ALA A 82 9.69 -53.66 54.76
N GLN A 83 9.17 -53.05 55.84
CA GLN A 83 8.93 -51.60 55.93
C GLN A 83 10.22 -50.80 55.68
N ALA A 84 11.34 -51.19 56.30
CA ALA A 84 12.62 -50.55 56.09
C ALA A 84 13.20 -50.80 54.68
N ALA A 85 12.86 -51.91 54.02
CA ALA A 85 13.23 -52.16 52.62
C ALA A 85 12.41 -51.29 51.66
N GLU A 86 11.11 -51.17 51.90
CA GLU A 86 10.20 -50.32 51.12
C GLU A 86 10.52 -48.83 51.28
N GLN A 87 10.83 -48.36 52.49
CA GLN A 87 11.36 -47.00 52.70
C GLN A 87 12.64 -46.75 51.89
N ARG A 88 13.62 -47.66 51.93
CA ARG A 88 14.86 -47.56 51.13
C ARG A 88 14.61 -47.66 49.62
N ARG A 89 13.50 -48.27 49.20
CA ARG A 89 13.09 -48.33 47.79
C ARG A 89 12.50 -46.99 47.36
N GLN A 90 11.56 -46.44 48.13
CA GLN A 90 10.95 -45.12 47.90
C GLN A 90 12.01 -44.00 47.96
N GLU A 91 13.01 -44.09 48.85
CA GLU A 91 14.17 -43.18 48.91
C GLU A 91 15.08 -43.28 47.66
N ARG A 92 15.12 -44.43 46.98
CA ARG A 92 15.85 -44.60 45.71
C ARG A 92 15.03 -44.06 44.54
N GLU A 93 13.78 -44.46 44.43
CA GLU A 93 12.87 -44.04 43.35
C GLU A 93 12.67 -42.51 43.35
N SER A 94 12.54 -41.88 44.53
CA SER A 94 12.50 -40.41 44.65
C SER A 94 13.84 -39.74 44.29
N ARG A 95 14.99 -40.27 44.69
CA ARG A 95 16.32 -39.76 44.26
C ARG A 95 16.57 -39.94 42.77
N GLU A 96 16.07 -41.01 42.18
CA GLU A 96 16.17 -41.27 40.74
C GLU A 96 15.27 -40.32 39.95
N SER A 97 14.03 -40.09 40.42
CA SER A 97 13.13 -39.06 39.91
C SER A 97 13.72 -37.64 40.01
N GLN A 98 14.33 -37.27 41.14
CA GLN A 98 15.03 -35.98 41.28
C GLN A 98 16.22 -35.86 40.31
N ARG A 99 16.94 -36.96 40.04
CA ARG A 99 18.06 -36.98 39.09
C ARG A 99 17.61 -36.91 37.64
N SER A 100 16.50 -37.56 37.28
CA SER A 100 15.94 -37.48 35.93
C SER A 100 15.30 -36.11 35.66
N ALA A 101 14.61 -35.52 36.65
CA ALA A 101 14.10 -34.15 36.58
C ALA A 101 15.25 -33.13 36.40
N ALA A 102 16.24 -33.13 37.30
CA ALA A 102 17.40 -32.23 37.20
C ALA A 102 18.29 -32.48 35.98
N ARG A 103 18.17 -33.65 35.32
CA ARG A 103 18.76 -33.92 34.00
C ARG A 103 17.92 -33.31 32.89
N GLY A 104 16.61 -33.53 32.90
CA GLY A 104 15.65 -32.97 31.93
C GLY A 104 15.68 -31.44 31.92
N GLU A 105 15.74 -30.78 33.09
CA GLU A 105 15.92 -29.32 33.21
C GLU A 105 17.20 -28.84 32.52
N ARG A 106 18.31 -29.57 32.67
CA ARG A 106 19.60 -29.22 32.04
C ARG A 106 19.60 -29.48 30.54
N GLU A 107 18.90 -30.51 30.08
CA GLU A 107 18.75 -30.84 28.66
C GLU A 107 17.81 -29.83 27.98
N ALA A 108 16.71 -29.43 28.63
CA ALA A 108 15.81 -28.37 28.19
C ALA A 108 16.50 -26.98 28.13
N LEU A 109 17.26 -26.59 29.17
CA LEU A 109 18.00 -25.33 29.17
C LEU A 109 19.08 -25.29 28.07
N ARG A 110 19.70 -26.43 27.76
CA ARG A 110 20.64 -26.54 26.62
C ARG A 110 19.94 -26.42 25.28
N ALA A 111 18.81 -27.11 25.10
CA ALA A 111 18.01 -27.01 23.88
C ALA A 111 17.50 -25.57 23.65
N TYR A 112 17.07 -24.88 24.72
CA TYR A 112 16.68 -23.47 24.67
C TYR A 112 17.84 -22.58 24.23
N GLN A 113 19.02 -22.68 24.88
CA GLN A 113 20.20 -21.89 24.48
C GLN A 113 20.63 -22.18 23.04
N GLN A 114 20.61 -23.44 22.60
CA GLN A 114 20.92 -23.82 21.22
C GLN A 114 19.91 -23.24 20.22
N SER A 115 18.62 -23.17 20.58
CA SER A 115 17.59 -22.51 19.76
C SER A 115 17.89 -21.02 19.58
N ARG A 116 18.20 -20.30 20.68
CA ARG A 116 18.50 -18.86 20.64
C ARG A 116 19.84 -18.56 19.95
N GLU A 117 20.82 -19.45 20.05
CA GLU A 117 22.07 -19.39 19.26
C GLU A 117 21.83 -19.61 17.77
N ALA A 118 21.01 -20.60 17.39
CA ALA A 118 20.65 -20.89 16.00
C ALA A 118 19.83 -19.76 15.37
N GLU A 119 18.93 -19.14 16.12
CA GLU A 119 18.13 -17.99 15.72
C GLU A 119 18.99 -16.75 15.43
N ALA A 120 19.93 -16.41 16.34
CA ALA A 120 20.90 -15.34 16.11
C ALA A 120 21.85 -15.63 14.92
N ALA A 121 22.22 -16.91 14.71
CA ALA A 121 22.99 -17.32 13.53
C ALA A 121 22.17 -17.18 12.24
N ARG A 122 20.88 -17.49 12.25
CA ARG A 122 19.97 -17.34 11.10
C ARG A 122 19.80 -15.86 10.71
N ARG A 123 19.54 -14.99 11.68
CA ARG A 123 19.49 -13.53 11.46
C ARG A 123 20.81 -12.95 10.96
N THR A 124 21.94 -13.57 11.32
CA THR A 124 23.26 -13.20 10.76
C THR A 124 23.39 -13.63 9.29
N ALA A 125 22.98 -14.85 8.94
CA ALA A 125 22.98 -15.31 7.56
C ALA A 125 22.04 -14.49 6.66
N GLU A 126 20.92 -14.01 7.19
CA GLU A 126 20.00 -13.07 6.51
C GLU A 126 20.70 -11.73 6.21
N LEU A 127 21.42 -11.16 7.19
CA LEU A 127 22.24 -9.94 7.00
C LEU A 127 23.36 -10.14 5.95
N ASP A 128 24.06 -11.27 5.97
CA ASP A 128 25.13 -11.58 5.01
C ASP A 128 24.58 -11.85 3.59
N SER A 129 23.43 -12.53 3.48
CA SER A 129 22.72 -12.73 2.21
C SER A 129 22.29 -11.39 1.60
N ARG A 130 21.74 -10.48 2.42
CA ARG A 130 21.35 -9.14 2.00
C ARG A 130 22.54 -8.28 1.56
N VAL A 131 23.68 -8.37 2.25
CA VAL A 131 24.93 -7.71 1.79
C VAL A 131 25.41 -8.28 0.46
N THR A 132 25.24 -9.59 0.25
CA THR A 132 25.63 -10.25 -0.99
C THR A 132 24.75 -9.80 -2.16
N GLU A 133 23.42 -9.76 -1.98
CA GLU A 133 22.47 -9.18 -2.95
C GLU A 133 22.87 -7.75 -3.36
N LEU A 134 23.19 -6.89 -2.40
CA LEU A 134 23.60 -5.50 -2.63
C LEU A 134 24.96 -5.36 -3.33
N ARG A 135 25.85 -6.35 -3.24
CA ARG A 135 27.14 -6.37 -3.97
C ARG A 135 27.02 -6.93 -5.39
N GLU A 136 25.86 -7.47 -5.73
CA GLU A 136 25.65 -8.25 -6.95
C GLU A 136 24.50 -7.70 -7.80
N VAL A 137 24.05 -6.47 -7.54
CA VAL A 137 22.96 -5.78 -8.25
C VAL A 137 23.25 -5.72 -9.76
N LEU A 138 24.45 -5.29 -10.14
CA LEU A 138 24.85 -5.20 -11.55
C LEU A 138 24.99 -6.59 -12.19
N ARG A 139 25.66 -7.54 -11.51
CA ARG A 139 25.86 -8.91 -12.04
C ARG A 139 24.53 -9.68 -12.16
N THR A 140 23.61 -9.45 -11.23
CA THR A 140 22.26 -10.04 -11.25
C THR A 140 21.47 -9.47 -12.42
N GLY A 141 21.48 -8.15 -12.66
CA GLY A 141 20.87 -7.54 -13.85
C GLY A 141 21.49 -8.02 -15.18
N LEU A 142 22.82 -8.18 -15.22
CA LEU A 142 23.53 -8.72 -16.39
C LEU A 142 23.13 -10.16 -16.71
N ALA A 143 22.95 -11.02 -15.69
CA ALA A 143 22.56 -12.42 -15.85
C ALA A 143 21.14 -12.63 -16.39
N GLN A 144 20.27 -11.62 -16.30
CA GLN A 144 18.90 -11.66 -16.82
C GLN A 144 18.90 -11.64 -18.36
N PRO A 145 17.90 -12.23 -19.03
CA PRO A 145 17.68 -11.97 -20.45
C PRO A 145 17.45 -10.45 -20.66
N ALA A 146 18.00 -9.90 -21.73
CA ALA A 146 17.68 -8.54 -22.12
C ALA A 146 16.19 -8.42 -22.43
N PHE A 147 15.54 -7.35 -21.97
CA PHE A 147 14.18 -7.03 -22.40
C PHE A 147 14.12 -6.92 -23.93
N ARG A 148 13.02 -7.39 -24.52
CA ARG A 148 12.80 -7.37 -25.97
C ARG A 148 11.42 -6.83 -26.29
N PRO A 149 11.23 -6.08 -27.39
CA PRO A 149 9.93 -5.64 -27.89
C PRO A 149 8.85 -6.74 -27.90
N ALA A 150 9.22 -7.95 -28.33
CA ALA A 150 8.33 -9.10 -28.40
C ALA A 150 7.79 -9.58 -27.03
N ALA A 151 8.41 -9.22 -25.91
CA ALA A 151 7.91 -9.58 -24.58
C ALA A 151 6.57 -8.91 -24.28
N LEU A 152 6.38 -7.66 -24.70
CA LEU A 152 5.12 -6.92 -24.55
C LEU A 152 3.95 -7.59 -25.30
N LEU A 153 4.25 -8.26 -26.41
CA LEU A 153 3.29 -9.01 -27.23
C LEU A 153 2.91 -10.38 -26.66
N THR A 154 3.43 -10.76 -25.49
CA THR A 154 3.03 -12.00 -24.81
C THR A 154 1.62 -11.83 -24.21
N PRO A 155 0.62 -12.64 -24.58
CA PRO A 155 -0.72 -12.59 -23.96
C PRO A 155 -0.67 -13.11 -22.52
N GLY A 156 -1.65 -12.69 -21.71
CA GLY A 156 -1.82 -13.14 -20.34
C GLY A 156 -2.19 -14.62 -20.25
N GLN A 157 -1.74 -15.28 -19.19
CA GLN A 157 -2.18 -16.66 -18.89
C GLN A 157 -3.52 -16.63 -18.16
N VAL A 158 -4.58 -16.90 -18.91
CA VAL A 158 -5.93 -17.16 -18.38
C VAL A 158 -5.91 -18.47 -17.56
N PRO A 159 -6.17 -18.46 -16.24
CA PRO A 159 -6.25 -19.67 -15.43
C PRO A 159 -7.43 -20.57 -15.85
N PRO A 160 -7.36 -21.89 -15.63
CA PRO A 160 -8.46 -22.80 -15.94
C PRO A 160 -9.69 -22.58 -15.04
N PHE A 161 -10.86 -23.05 -15.49
CA PHE A 161 -12.08 -23.01 -14.69
C PHE A 161 -12.03 -24.03 -13.53
N GLU A 162 -11.91 -23.55 -12.31
CA GLU A 162 -11.89 -24.38 -11.10
C GLU A 162 -13.19 -24.22 -10.27
N PRO A 163 -14.23 -25.05 -10.51
CA PRO A 163 -15.52 -24.94 -9.81
C PRO A 163 -15.48 -25.37 -8.34
N GLY A 164 -14.35 -25.87 -7.83
CA GLY A 164 -14.16 -26.28 -6.43
C GLY A 164 -15.30 -27.16 -5.92
N ARG A 165 -15.97 -26.74 -4.84
CA ARG A 165 -17.11 -27.46 -4.25
C ARG A 165 -18.35 -27.51 -5.16
N LEU A 166 -18.56 -26.54 -6.05
CA LEU A 166 -19.65 -26.59 -7.02
C LEU A 166 -19.44 -27.70 -8.06
N GLY A 167 -18.20 -28.18 -8.25
CA GLY A 167 -17.91 -29.32 -9.13
C GLY A 167 -18.33 -30.69 -8.58
N VAL A 168 -18.68 -30.80 -7.29
CA VAL A 168 -19.00 -32.08 -6.64
C VAL A 168 -20.53 -32.28 -6.56
N PRO A 169 -21.12 -33.31 -7.20
CA PRO A 169 -22.55 -33.60 -7.10
C PRO A 169 -23.03 -33.84 -5.67
N VAL A 170 -24.27 -33.43 -5.37
CA VAL A 170 -24.90 -33.73 -4.08
C VAL A 170 -25.25 -35.23 -4.04
N PRO A 171 -24.81 -36.00 -3.02
CA PRO A 171 -25.19 -37.40 -2.90
C PRO A 171 -26.68 -37.53 -2.57
N MET A 172 -27.38 -38.37 -3.34
CA MET A 172 -28.77 -38.74 -3.04
C MET A 172 -28.81 -39.70 -1.84
N PRO A 173 -29.86 -39.68 -1.01
CA PRO A 173 -30.00 -40.63 0.09
C PRO A 173 -30.21 -42.06 -0.45
N ASP A 174 -29.52 -43.02 0.17
CA ASP A 174 -29.67 -44.44 -0.11
C ASP A 174 -30.84 -45.01 0.70
N GLN A 175 -31.80 -45.63 0.00
CA GLN A 175 -33.01 -46.22 0.58
C GLN A 175 -32.69 -47.32 1.63
N ALA A 176 -31.55 -48.02 1.51
CA ALA A 176 -31.15 -49.04 2.47
C ALA A 176 -30.91 -48.47 3.89
N GLN A 177 -30.56 -47.18 4.00
CA GLN A 177 -30.33 -46.51 5.29
C GLN A 177 -31.63 -46.24 6.07
N TYR A 178 -32.79 -46.40 5.43
CA TYR A 178 -34.13 -46.16 5.98
C TYR A 178 -34.90 -47.47 6.22
N HIS A 179 -34.21 -48.62 6.19
CA HIS A 179 -34.81 -49.94 6.36
C HIS A 179 -35.24 -50.23 7.81
N VAL A 180 -36.55 -50.31 8.06
CA VAL A 180 -37.13 -50.80 9.32
C VAL A 180 -37.22 -52.32 9.30
N GLN A 181 -36.71 -53.01 10.32
CA GLN A 181 -36.79 -54.47 10.41
C GLN A 181 -38.24 -54.94 10.72
N PRO A 182 -38.74 -56.00 10.04
CA PRO A 182 -40.07 -56.54 10.30
C PRO A 182 -40.14 -57.27 11.65
N PRO A 183 -41.27 -57.19 12.38
CA PRO A 183 -41.47 -57.91 13.63
C PRO A 183 -41.63 -59.43 13.39
N ASP A 184 -41.06 -60.24 14.28
CA ASP A 184 -41.04 -61.70 14.18
C ASP A 184 -42.44 -62.32 14.07
N ALA A 185 -42.53 -63.56 13.56
CA ALA A 185 -43.79 -64.32 13.40
C ALA A 185 -44.60 -64.55 14.70
N VAL A 186 -44.00 -64.31 15.86
CA VAL A 186 -44.68 -64.29 17.17
C VAL A 186 -45.11 -62.87 17.56
N GLN A 187 -44.21 -61.88 17.41
CA GLN A 187 -44.48 -60.46 17.73
C GLN A 187 -45.61 -59.89 16.85
N SER A 188 -45.60 -60.22 15.56
CA SER A 188 -46.61 -59.85 14.56
C SER A 188 -47.99 -60.49 14.79
N ARG A 189 -48.20 -61.27 15.85
CA ARG A 189 -49.54 -61.67 16.31
C ARG A 189 -50.22 -60.62 17.21
N ASN A 190 -49.46 -59.68 17.78
CA ASN A 190 -50.01 -58.58 18.58
C ASN A 190 -50.43 -57.42 17.66
N PRO A 191 -51.72 -57.01 17.64
CA PRO A 191 -52.20 -55.92 16.78
C PRO A 191 -51.62 -54.55 17.14
N ALA A 192 -51.17 -54.32 18.38
CA ALA A 192 -50.49 -53.07 18.75
C ALA A 192 -49.09 -52.98 18.11
N ILE A 193 -48.35 -54.09 18.10
CA ILE A 193 -47.00 -54.16 17.49
C ILE A 193 -47.10 -53.98 15.96
N ARG A 194 -48.15 -54.49 15.31
CA ARG A 194 -48.41 -54.23 13.88
C ARG A 194 -48.55 -52.74 13.60
N ARG A 195 -49.44 -52.05 14.31
CA ARG A 195 -49.66 -50.60 14.14
C ARG A 195 -48.37 -49.81 14.37
N GLN A 196 -47.63 -50.11 15.44
CA GLN A 196 -46.37 -49.43 15.73
C GLN A 196 -45.31 -49.66 14.63
N TYR A 197 -45.25 -50.86 14.04
CA TYR A 197 -44.39 -51.15 12.89
C TYR A 197 -44.86 -50.43 11.60
N GLU A 198 -46.17 -50.38 11.35
CA GLU A 198 -46.77 -49.63 10.24
C GLU A 198 -46.50 -48.12 10.38
N GLU A 199 -46.57 -47.57 11.60
CA GLU A 199 -46.21 -46.20 11.95
C GLU A 199 -44.71 -45.93 11.74
N TYR A 200 -43.81 -46.81 12.19
CA TYR A 200 -42.37 -46.67 11.94
C TYR A 200 -42.02 -46.78 10.45
N LEU A 201 -42.66 -47.67 9.69
CA LEU A 201 -42.51 -47.74 8.23
C LEU A 201 -42.97 -46.46 7.55
N ALA A 202 -44.10 -45.89 7.96
CA ALA A 202 -44.61 -44.63 7.41
C ALA A 202 -43.65 -43.46 7.72
N GLN A 203 -43.14 -43.37 8.96
CA GLN A 203 -42.14 -42.37 9.35
C GLN A 203 -40.82 -42.52 8.57
N ALA A 204 -40.32 -43.74 8.39
CA ALA A 204 -39.11 -44.00 7.64
C ALA A 204 -39.23 -43.63 6.15
N ARG A 205 -40.39 -43.93 5.53
CA ARG A 205 -40.70 -43.50 4.15
C ARG A 205 -40.80 -41.99 4.02
N ALA A 206 -41.60 -41.34 4.87
CA ALA A 206 -41.77 -39.88 4.84
C ALA A 206 -40.44 -39.16 5.05
N ARG A 207 -39.55 -39.69 5.90
CA ARG A 207 -38.19 -39.16 6.09
C ARG A 207 -37.32 -39.38 4.86
N PHE A 208 -37.34 -40.57 4.25
CA PHE A 208 -36.60 -40.83 3.00
C PHE A 208 -37.06 -39.89 1.88
N GLU A 209 -38.38 -39.72 1.70
CA GLU A 209 -38.97 -38.80 0.73
C GLU A 209 -38.53 -37.35 1.01
N GLN A 210 -38.58 -36.90 2.27
CA GLN A 210 -38.14 -35.56 2.67
C GLN A 210 -36.64 -35.33 2.41
N ASP A 211 -35.78 -36.27 2.83
CA ASP A 211 -34.33 -36.18 2.61
C ASP A 211 -33.99 -36.28 1.10
N TRP A 212 -34.77 -37.03 0.31
CA TRP A 212 -34.61 -37.15 -1.15
C TRP A 212 -34.99 -35.87 -1.89
N TYR A 213 -36.17 -35.29 -1.62
CA TYR A 213 -36.57 -34.01 -2.19
C TYR A 213 -35.61 -32.88 -1.79
N ARG A 214 -35.08 -32.92 -0.56
CA ARG A 214 -34.05 -31.99 -0.08
C ARG A 214 -32.73 -32.13 -0.85
N ALA A 215 -32.27 -33.35 -1.08
CA ALA A 215 -31.06 -33.62 -1.86
C ALA A 215 -31.25 -33.19 -3.33
N GLN A 216 -32.41 -33.50 -3.94
CA GLN A 216 -32.76 -33.10 -5.30
C GLN A 216 -32.80 -31.56 -5.46
N ALA A 217 -33.40 -30.85 -4.50
CA ALA A 217 -33.46 -29.39 -4.51
C ALA A 217 -32.06 -28.76 -4.35
N ALA A 218 -31.20 -29.33 -3.50
CA ALA A 218 -29.82 -28.88 -3.32
C ALA A 218 -28.95 -29.16 -4.57
N GLU A 219 -29.16 -30.29 -5.24
CA GLU A 219 -28.49 -30.62 -6.50
C GLU A 219 -28.91 -29.68 -7.64
N ALA A 220 -30.21 -29.38 -7.76
CA ALA A 220 -30.71 -28.41 -8.73
C ALA A 220 -30.18 -26.99 -8.47
N ASP A 221 -30.01 -26.59 -7.21
CA ASP A 221 -29.40 -25.31 -6.84
C ASP A 221 -27.89 -25.28 -7.12
N ARG A 222 -27.17 -26.36 -6.84
CA ARG A 222 -25.76 -26.53 -7.23
C ARG A 222 -25.58 -26.40 -8.74
N GLN A 223 -26.43 -27.05 -9.53
CA GLN A 223 -26.37 -27.02 -10.99
C GLN A 223 -26.61 -25.61 -11.55
N ARG A 224 -27.57 -24.84 -11.00
CA ARG A 224 -27.76 -23.41 -11.36
C ARG A 224 -26.52 -22.59 -11.08
N ARG A 225 -26.03 -22.60 -9.83
CA ARG A 225 -24.84 -21.85 -9.40
C ARG A 225 -23.58 -22.22 -10.20
N LEU A 226 -23.42 -23.49 -10.55
CA LEU A 226 -22.32 -23.95 -11.40
C LEU A 226 -22.43 -23.41 -12.83
N GLY A 227 -23.64 -23.36 -13.39
CA GLY A 227 -23.90 -22.76 -14.70
C GLY A 227 -23.67 -21.25 -14.70
N GLU A 228 -24.18 -20.54 -13.70
CA GLU A 228 -23.98 -19.10 -13.47
C GLU A 228 -22.49 -18.77 -13.34
N TYR A 229 -21.75 -19.48 -12.49
CA TYR A 229 -20.31 -19.28 -12.30
C TYR A 229 -19.50 -19.63 -13.56
N HIS A 230 -19.91 -20.65 -14.32
CA HIS A 230 -19.27 -20.95 -15.60
C HIS A 230 -19.53 -19.88 -16.67
N GLN A 231 -20.72 -19.29 -16.71
CA GLN A 231 -21.04 -18.16 -17.59
C GLN A 231 -20.24 -16.90 -17.20
N GLN A 232 -20.12 -16.60 -15.91
CA GLN A 232 -19.28 -15.51 -15.39
C GLN A 232 -17.81 -15.70 -15.80
N TYR A 233 -17.28 -16.91 -15.61
CA TYR A 233 -15.93 -17.26 -16.07
C TYR A 233 -15.78 -17.09 -17.59
N LEU A 234 -16.71 -17.60 -18.40
CA LEU A 234 -16.64 -17.46 -19.87
C LEU A 234 -16.69 -15.99 -20.32
N ALA A 235 -17.50 -15.15 -19.67
CA ALA A 235 -17.54 -13.72 -19.93
C ALA A 235 -16.21 -13.03 -19.57
N TRP A 236 -15.66 -13.34 -18.39
CA TRP A 236 -14.36 -12.84 -17.92
C TRP A 236 -13.20 -13.26 -18.84
N VAL A 237 -13.19 -14.53 -19.31
CA VAL A 237 -12.20 -15.02 -20.29
C VAL A 237 -12.34 -14.34 -21.65
N ALA A 238 -13.57 -14.11 -22.11
CA ALA A 238 -13.81 -13.39 -23.36
C ALA A 238 -13.34 -11.93 -23.28
N ASP A 239 -13.56 -11.28 -22.12
CA ASP A 239 -13.12 -9.92 -21.89
C ASP A 239 -11.59 -9.80 -21.82
N HIS A 240 -10.93 -10.65 -21.02
CA HIS A 240 -9.46 -10.70 -20.94
C HIS A 240 -8.80 -10.91 -22.31
N ARG A 241 -9.41 -11.68 -23.21
CA ARG A 241 -8.90 -11.86 -24.58
C ARG A 241 -9.04 -10.60 -25.43
N ARG A 242 -10.13 -9.82 -25.30
CA ARG A 242 -10.25 -8.52 -25.98
C ARG A 242 -9.18 -7.56 -25.49
N GLN A 243 -9.02 -7.45 -24.16
CA GLN A 243 -8.00 -6.62 -23.54
C GLN A 243 -6.59 -7.00 -24.04
N ASP A 244 -6.26 -8.29 -24.13
CA ASP A 244 -4.99 -8.77 -24.69
C ASP A 244 -4.83 -8.49 -26.21
N GLU A 245 -5.88 -8.63 -27.00
CA GLU A 245 -5.87 -8.34 -28.45
C GLU A 245 -5.70 -6.83 -28.73
N GLU A 246 -6.32 -5.98 -27.92
CA GLU A 246 -6.19 -4.51 -27.97
C GLU A 246 -4.83 -4.04 -27.46
N ARG A 247 -4.37 -4.56 -26.32
CA ARG A 247 -3.03 -4.32 -25.75
C ARG A 247 -1.94 -4.74 -26.74
N GLY A 248 -2.09 -5.94 -27.33
CA GLY A 248 -1.21 -6.45 -28.37
C GLY A 248 -1.29 -5.67 -29.70
N SER A 249 -2.37 -4.92 -29.94
CA SER A 249 -2.49 -4.02 -31.10
C SER A 249 -1.82 -2.68 -30.86
N ARG A 250 -2.10 -2.02 -29.74
CA ARG A 250 -1.38 -0.80 -29.29
C ARG A 250 0.12 -1.03 -29.18
N THR A 251 0.54 -2.20 -28.66
CA THR A 251 1.95 -2.60 -28.62
C THR A 251 2.56 -2.70 -30.03
N ARG A 252 1.84 -3.26 -31.01
CA ARG A 252 2.34 -3.33 -32.40
C ARG A 252 2.51 -1.93 -33.01
N GLU A 253 1.55 -1.04 -32.78
CA GLU A 253 1.58 0.35 -33.22
C GLU A 253 2.74 1.13 -32.58
N LEU A 254 2.91 1.07 -31.25
CA LEU A 254 4.07 1.61 -30.54
C LEU A 254 5.40 1.11 -31.13
N LEU A 255 5.50 -0.19 -31.42
CA LEU A 255 6.69 -0.79 -32.01
C LEU A 255 6.88 -0.45 -33.50
N GLU A 256 5.90 0.13 -34.19
CA GLU A 256 6.05 0.71 -35.53
C GLU A 256 6.53 2.16 -35.45
N ARG A 257 5.90 2.97 -34.59
CA ARG A 257 6.32 4.35 -34.25
C ARG A 257 7.77 4.41 -33.74
N LEU A 258 8.15 3.46 -32.87
CA LEU A 258 9.51 3.27 -32.36
C LEU A 258 10.53 3.04 -33.48
N ARG A 259 10.21 2.18 -34.47
CA ARG A 259 11.07 1.93 -35.64
C ARG A 259 11.11 3.13 -36.60
N GLY A 260 10.11 4.00 -36.57
CA GLY A 260 10.15 5.33 -37.19
C GLY A 260 11.04 6.35 -36.47
N GLY A 261 11.39 6.10 -35.19
CA GLY A 261 12.18 7.01 -34.36
C GLY A 261 11.37 8.15 -33.72
N GLU A 262 10.04 8.03 -33.67
CA GLU A 262 9.15 9.04 -33.07
C GLU A 262 9.47 9.28 -31.59
N ALA A 263 9.52 10.55 -31.17
CA ALA A 263 10.09 10.90 -29.88
C ALA A 263 9.29 10.36 -28.68
N GLU A 264 7.95 10.47 -28.74
CA GLU A 264 7.03 9.86 -27.77
C GLU A 264 7.24 8.36 -27.66
N ALA A 265 7.21 7.64 -28.79
CA ALA A 265 7.34 6.18 -28.84
C ALA A 265 8.70 5.69 -28.33
N VAL A 266 9.78 6.43 -28.58
CA VAL A 266 11.11 6.15 -28.02
C VAL A 266 11.12 6.35 -26.50
N GLN A 267 10.56 7.45 -26.01
CA GLN A 267 10.46 7.76 -24.57
C GLN A 267 9.57 6.75 -23.83
N GLU A 268 8.41 6.42 -24.38
CA GLU A 268 7.47 5.42 -23.85
C GLU A 268 8.11 4.04 -23.80
N TYR A 269 8.74 3.59 -24.90
CA TYR A 269 9.43 2.31 -24.95
C TYR A 269 10.54 2.20 -23.89
N PHE A 270 11.44 3.19 -23.79
CA PHE A 270 12.54 3.11 -22.83
C PHE A 270 12.10 3.33 -21.37
N THR A 271 10.96 4.00 -21.15
CA THR A 271 10.28 4.05 -19.85
C THR A 271 9.73 2.66 -19.49
N ALA A 272 9.03 2.01 -20.42
CA ALA A 272 8.49 0.66 -20.23
C ALA A 272 9.59 -0.41 -20.05
N VAL A 273 10.74 -0.27 -20.72
CA VAL A 273 11.94 -1.11 -20.52
C VAL A 273 12.41 -1.08 -19.06
N LEU A 274 12.40 0.09 -18.43
CA LEU A 274 12.89 0.25 -17.05
C LEU A 274 11.85 -0.20 -16.02
N TYR A 275 10.55 0.00 -16.25
CA TYR A 275 9.51 -0.59 -15.40
C TYR A 275 9.39 -2.11 -15.54
N ALA A 276 9.58 -2.65 -16.74
CA ALA A 276 9.66 -4.09 -17.00
C ALA A 276 11.05 -4.68 -16.76
N SER A 277 11.99 -3.90 -16.19
CA SER A 277 13.29 -4.42 -15.76
C SER A 277 13.10 -5.46 -14.65
N ALA A 278 14.03 -6.42 -14.57
CA ALA A 278 13.86 -7.54 -13.64
C ALA A 278 13.90 -7.06 -12.17
N ARG A 279 13.11 -7.73 -11.32
CA ARG A 279 12.94 -7.40 -9.89
C ARG A 279 14.22 -6.90 -9.22
N TRP A 280 14.22 -5.64 -8.82
CA TRP A 280 15.30 -5.03 -8.03
C TRP A 280 15.33 -5.61 -6.61
N PRO A 281 16.46 -5.46 -5.88
CA PRO A 281 16.53 -5.86 -4.48
C PRO A 281 15.43 -5.19 -3.65
N GLU A 282 15.00 -5.84 -2.57
CA GLU A 282 14.00 -5.28 -1.66
C GLU A 282 14.37 -3.86 -1.19
N GLY A 283 13.40 -2.95 -1.05
CA GLY A 283 13.66 -1.57 -0.61
C GLY A 283 14.36 -0.66 -1.64
N PHE A 284 14.46 -1.06 -2.91
CA PHE A 284 14.83 -0.14 -3.99
C PHE A 284 13.57 0.59 -4.50
N PRO A 285 13.62 1.92 -4.72
CA PRO A 285 12.56 2.65 -5.40
C PRO A 285 12.59 2.40 -6.91
N HIS A 286 11.47 2.71 -7.58
CA HIS A 286 11.26 2.47 -9.02
C HIS A 286 10.80 3.73 -9.78
N ASN A 287 10.85 4.91 -9.16
CA ASN A 287 10.39 6.15 -9.78
C ASN A 287 11.41 6.68 -10.80
N LEU A 288 10.93 7.08 -11.99
CA LEU A 288 11.76 7.65 -13.04
C LEU A 288 11.05 8.77 -13.81
N VAL A 289 11.82 9.66 -14.43
CA VAL A 289 11.35 10.61 -15.45
C VAL A 289 12.34 10.58 -16.61
N ALA A 290 11.87 10.28 -17.82
CA ALA A 290 12.70 10.18 -19.03
C ALA A 290 12.23 11.16 -20.11
N ALA A 291 13.16 11.68 -20.90
CA ALA A 291 12.88 12.47 -22.10
C ALA A 291 13.89 12.17 -23.23
N TRP A 292 13.44 12.19 -24.49
CA TRP A 292 14.25 11.79 -25.65
C TRP A 292 14.57 12.96 -26.61
N GLU A 293 15.85 13.17 -26.87
CA GLU A 293 16.36 14.15 -27.83
C GLU A 293 16.68 13.46 -29.17
N ALA A 294 15.73 13.49 -30.10
CA ALA A 294 15.90 12.87 -31.42
C ALA A 294 17.07 13.45 -32.23
N SER A 295 17.41 14.73 -32.02
CA SER A 295 18.46 15.43 -32.78
C SER A 295 19.88 14.94 -32.47
N SER A 296 20.18 14.62 -31.21
CA SER A 296 21.45 14.04 -30.76
C SER A 296 21.39 12.54 -30.49
N ARG A 297 20.19 11.94 -30.56
CA ARG A 297 19.89 10.54 -30.21
C ARG A 297 20.24 10.22 -28.75
N GLU A 298 19.89 11.14 -27.86
CA GLU A 298 20.20 11.12 -26.44
C GLU A 298 18.93 10.90 -25.60
N LEU A 299 18.94 9.90 -24.73
CA LEU A 299 17.88 9.70 -23.73
C LEU A 299 18.34 10.28 -22.38
N VAL A 300 17.62 11.25 -21.84
CA VAL A 300 17.89 11.85 -20.53
C VAL A 300 16.93 11.23 -19.50
N VAL A 301 17.48 10.59 -18.47
CA VAL A 301 16.71 9.83 -17.47
C VAL A 301 17.08 10.30 -16.07
N ASN A 302 16.11 10.82 -15.32
CA ASN A 302 16.17 10.88 -13.86
C ASN A 302 15.67 9.55 -13.31
N TRP A 303 16.46 8.90 -12.46
CA TRP A 303 16.15 7.60 -11.84
C TRP A 303 16.33 7.67 -10.33
N GLU A 304 15.37 7.17 -9.57
CA GLU A 304 15.49 7.15 -8.11
C GLU A 304 16.37 6.00 -7.63
N LEU A 305 17.34 6.32 -6.78
CA LEU A 305 18.26 5.40 -6.15
C LEU A 305 17.80 5.08 -4.71
N PRO A 306 18.14 3.91 -4.15
CA PRO A 306 17.88 3.62 -2.74
C PRO A 306 18.66 4.55 -1.82
N GLY A 307 18.13 4.81 -0.63
CA GLY A 307 18.81 5.58 0.41
C GLY A 307 19.86 4.76 1.18
N ALA A 308 20.49 5.38 2.18
CA ALA A 308 21.59 4.79 2.93
C ALA A 308 21.14 3.68 3.91
N GLU A 309 19.84 3.65 4.24
CA GLU A 309 19.16 2.62 5.05
C GLU A 309 19.08 1.25 4.37
N VAL A 310 19.18 1.20 3.04
CA VAL A 310 19.19 -0.07 2.27
C VAL A 310 20.33 -1.00 2.71
N VAL A 311 21.44 -0.44 3.22
CA VAL A 311 22.62 -1.18 3.70
C VAL A 311 22.48 -1.48 5.21
N PRO A 312 22.38 -2.76 5.63
CA PRO A 312 22.10 -3.11 7.02
C PRO A 312 23.10 -2.52 8.02
N GLY A 313 22.58 -1.81 9.03
CA GLY A 313 23.37 -1.20 10.10
C GLY A 313 24.07 -2.21 11.02
N ALA A 314 23.52 -3.42 11.15
CA ALA A 314 24.17 -4.55 11.80
C ALA A 314 25.06 -5.32 10.81
N ALA A 315 26.17 -5.86 11.32
CA ALA A 315 27.01 -6.84 10.62
C ALA A 315 26.75 -8.28 11.07
N ARG A 316 26.23 -8.50 12.30
CA ARG A 316 25.81 -9.81 12.80
C ARG A 316 24.98 -9.69 14.08
N VAL A 317 24.21 -10.72 14.40
CA VAL A 317 23.48 -10.86 15.66
C VAL A 317 24.19 -11.88 16.56
N ARG A 318 24.26 -11.64 17.87
CA ARG A 318 24.76 -12.62 18.86
C ARG A 318 23.78 -12.77 20.01
N TYR A 319 23.60 -14.00 20.50
CA TYR A 319 22.85 -14.27 21.72
C TYR A 319 23.72 -14.02 22.97
N VAL A 320 23.19 -13.29 23.94
CA VAL A 320 23.88 -12.85 25.17
C VAL A 320 23.30 -13.60 26.38
N LYS A 321 23.97 -14.70 26.75
CA LYS A 321 23.48 -15.67 27.75
C LYS A 321 23.26 -15.13 29.17
N SER A 322 23.86 -14.00 29.53
CA SER A 322 23.67 -13.37 30.84
C SER A 322 22.36 -12.59 30.96
N ASP A 323 21.83 -12.14 29.82
CA ASP A 323 20.75 -11.16 29.72
C ASP A 323 19.54 -11.71 28.94
N ASP A 324 19.61 -12.98 28.52
CA ASP A 324 18.68 -13.73 27.67
C ASP A 324 18.19 -13.00 26.39
N ARG A 325 19.06 -12.14 25.83
CA ARG A 325 18.72 -11.27 24.68
C ARG A 325 19.67 -11.45 23.51
N GLU A 326 19.17 -11.10 22.33
CA GLU A 326 20.03 -10.84 21.18
C GLU A 326 20.68 -9.45 21.33
N ALA A 327 21.91 -9.33 20.85
CA ALA A 327 22.62 -8.07 20.72
C ALA A 327 23.23 -7.99 19.31
N GLU A 328 22.89 -6.93 18.59
CA GLU A 328 23.42 -6.69 17.26
C GLU A 328 24.81 -6.06 17.35
N VAL A 329 25.72 -6.50 16.48
CA VAL A 329 27.06 -5.92 16.34
C VAL A 329 27.02 -4.98 15.15
N ALA A 330 27.14 -3.67 15.41
CA ALA A 330 27.10 -2.64 14.39
C ALA A 330 28.20 -2.83 13.33
N ARG A 331 27.85 -2.59 12.06
CA ARG A 331 28.77 -2.59 10.92
C ARG A 331 29.71 -1.38 11.00
N PRO A 332 31.01 -1.52 10.68
CA PRO A 332 31.91 -0.37 10.59
C PRO A 332 31.37 0.71 9.65
N ALA A 333 31.39 1.97 10.10
CA ALA A 333 30.84 3.08 9.32
C ALA A 333 31.57 3.27 7.97
N THR A 334 32.86 2.95 7.90
CA THR A 334 33.66 2.92 6.67
C THR A 334 33.16 1.88 5.67
N GLU A 335 32.89 0.67 6.13
CA GLU A 335 32.34 -0.42 5.32
C GLU A 335 30.94 -0.07 4.81
N ARG A 336 30.07 0.48 5.68
CA ARG A 336 28.71 0.88 5.28
C ARG A 336 28.72 1.98 4.20
N LYS A 337 29.61 2.97 4.32
CA LYS A 337 29.81 4.03 3.31
C LYS A 337 30.30 3.47 1.98
N ALA A 338 31.31 2.60 2.00
CA ALA A 338 31.87 1.99 0.80
C ALA A 338 30.81 1.13 0.08
N LEU A 339 30.10 0.28 0.83
CA LEU A 339 29.03 -0.57 0.28
C LEU A 339 27.87 0.26 -0.28
N TYR A 340 27.46 1.34 0.39
CA TYR A 340 26.40 2.21 -0.14
C TYR A 340 26.84 2.91 -1.45
N ARG A 341 28.06 3.46 -1.50
CA ARG A 341 28.61 4.07 -2.72
C ARG A 341 28.74 3.06 -3.87
N GLU A 342 29.10 1.81 -3.59
CA GLU A 342 29.14 0.73 -4.59
C GLU A 342 27.74 0.33 -5.08
N VAL A 343 26.72 0.31 -4.20
CA VAL A 343 25.32 0.09 -4.58
C VAL A 343 24.85 1.17 -5.55
N LEU A 344 25.08 2.46 -5.25
CA LEU A 344 24.66 3.55 -6.14
C LEU A 344 25.31 3.45 -7.53
N ALA A 345 26.60 3.09 -7.59
CA ALA A 345 27.30 2.91 -8.86
C ALA A 345 26.79 1.71 -9.66
N GLN A 346 26.54 0.56 -9.00
CA GLN A 346 25.95 -0.62 -9.64
C GLN A 346 24.55 -0.32 -10.19
N SER A 347 23.69 0.37 -9.43
CA SER A 347 22.35 0.75 -9.88
C SER A 347 22.41 1.63 -11.11
N GLY A 348 23.28 2.66 -11.11
CA GLY A 348 23.44 3.54 -12.27
C GLY A 348 23.92 2.82 -13.52
N LEU A 349 24.97 1.99 -13.38
CA LEU A 349 25.44 1.16 -14.50
C LEU A 349 24.38 0.15 -14.96
N ARG A 350 23.56 -0.40 -14.06
CA ARG A 350 22.49 -1.34 -14.39
C ARG A 350 21.39 -0.68 -15.23
N VAL A 351 20.92 0.51 -14.86
CA VAL A 351 19.92 1.28 -15.65
C VAL A 351 20.43 1.54 -17.06
N VAL A 352 21.66 2.05 -17.21
CA VAL A 352 22.30 2.28 -18.52
C VAL A 352 22.45 0.96 -19.31
N THR A 353 22.76 -0.14 -18.62
CA THR A 353 22.87 -1.48 -19.21
C THR A 353 21.55 -2.01 -19.74
N GLU A 354 20.46 -1.81 -19.02
CA GLU A 354 19.13 -2.30 -19.41
C GLU A 354 18.61 -1.53 -20.64
N LEU A 355 18.80 -0.20 -20.68
CA LEU A 355 18.51 0.64 -21.84
C LEU A 355 19.26 0.19 -23.09
N PHE A 356 20.60 0.13 -23.05
CA PHE A 356 21.41 -0.24 -24.24
C PHE A 356 21.25 -1.71 -24.68
N ARG A 357 20.82 -2.62 -23.78
CA ARG A 357 20.50 -4.03 -24.11
C ARG A 357 19.10 -4.23 -24.69
N ALA A 358 18.13 -3.40 -24.29
CA ALA A 358 16.77 -3.43 -24.81
C ALA A 358 16.65 -2.75 -26.18
N ASP A 359 17.48 -1.72 -26.43
CA ASP A 359 17.62 -1.05 -27.71
C ASP A 359 18.21 -1.99 -28.79
N ALA A 360 17.32 -2.72 -29.46
CA ALA A 360 17.66 -3.71 -30.48
C ALA A 360 17.93 -3.10 -31.86
N ASP A 361 17.22 -2.01 -32.20
CA ASP A 361 17.37 -1.29 -33.46
C ASP A 361 18.51 -0.24 -33.40
N GLY A 362 19.14 -0.09 -32.23
CA GLY A 362 20.32 0.75 -32.01
C GLY A 362 20.02 2.25 -32.00
N LEU A 363 18.80 2.63 -31.64
CA LEU A 363 18.28 4.00 -31.61
C LEU A 363 19.13 4.91 -30.71
N LEU A 364 19.52 4.46 -29.51
CA LEU A 364 20.27 5.22 -28.52
C LEU A 364 21.71 5.46 -28.98
N GLY A 365 22.08 6.73 -29.20
CA GLY A 365 23.46 7.18 -29.37
C GLY A 365 24.15 7.43 -28.02
N SER A 366 23.44 8.06 -27.09
CA SER A 366 23.86 8.28 -25.70
C SER A 366 22.70 8.16 -24.70
N VAL A 367 23.05 7.97 -23.43
CA VAL A 367 22.14 8.06 -22.29
C VAL A 367 22.74 9.01 -21.27
N VAL A 368 21.97 10.01 -20.81
CA VAL A 368 22.31 10.84 -19.65
C VAL A 368 21.49 10.32 -18.47
N LEU A 369 22.13 9.61 -17.54
CA LEU A 369 21.49 9.15 -16.32
C LEU A 369 21.77 10.10 -15.16
N ASN A 370 20.73 10.52 -14.44
CA ASN A 370 20.83 11.23 -13.17
C ASN A 370 20.20 10.38 -12.06
N GLY A 371 21.03 9.86 -11.17
CA GLY A 371 20.58 9.14 -9.99
C GLY A 371 20.32 10.09 -8.83
N PHE A 372 19.06 10.22 -8.43
CA PHE A 372 18.65 11.03 -7.27
C PHE A 372 18.16 10.14 -6.12
N VAL A 373 18.22 10.65 -4.90
CA VAL A 373 17.48 10.08 -3.76
C VAL A 373 16.57 11.18 -3.21
N ARG A 374 15.43 10.82 -2.61
CA ARG A 374 14.70 11.77 -1.77
C ARG A 374 15.29 11.80 -0.36
N GLY A 375 15.36 13.00 0.22
CA GLY A 375 15.88 13.18 1.57
C GLY A 375 15.51 14.53 2.16
N ILE A 376 15.40 14.58 3.49
CA ILE A 376 15.03 15.79 4.21
C ILE A 376 16.21 16.78 4.17
N ASP A 377 15.94 17.98 3.66
CA ASP A 377 16.86 19.10 3.69
C ASP A 377 17.07 19.61 5.13
N PRO A 378 18.30 19.59 5.68
CA PRO A 378 18.57 20.13 7.01
C PRO A 378 18.31 21.63 7.16
N ALA A 379 18.24 22.39 6.06
CA ALA A 379 18.02 23.84 6.08
C ALA A 379 16.53 24.23 6.06
N THR A 380 15.67 23.49 5.34
CA THR A 380 14.23 23.79 5.22
C THR A 380 13.30 22.79 5.91
N GLY A 381 13.81 21.64 6.36
CA GLY A 381 13.02 20.57 6.97
C GLY A 381 12.09 19.82 6.01
N ARG A 382 12.19 20.08 4.70
CA ARG A 382 11.35 19.48 3.66
C ARG A 382 12.08 18.35 2.95
N GLU A 383 11.33 17.35 2.50
CA GLU A 383 11.84 16.34 1.57
C GLU A 383 12.14 16.98 0.21
N ALA A 384 13.32 16.70 -0.34
CA ALA A 384 13.79 17.22 -1.62
C ALA A 384 14.55 16.14 -2.40
N GLU A 385 14.58 16.25 -3.72
CA GLU A 385 15.34 15.37 -4.60
C GLU A 385 16.81 15.80 -4.64
N ARG A 386 17.69 14.91 -4.21
CA ARG A 386 19.14 15.14 -4.09
C ARG A 386 19.86 14.25 -5.08
N PHE A 387 20.42 14.85 -6.12
CA PHE A 387 21.19 14.13 -7.13
C PHE A 387 22.54 13.68 -6.55
N LEU A 388 22.78 12.37 -6.51
CA LEU A 388 24.02 11.78 -5.98
C LEU A 388 24.89 11.15 -7.08
N LEU A 389 24.31 10.92 -8.27
CA LEU A 389 24.96 10.34 -9.43
C LEU A 389 24.53 11.12 -10.68
N THR A 390 25.47 11.42 -11.59
CA THR A 390 25.15 11.75 -12.99
C THR A 390 26.17 11.11 -13.93
N ALA A 391 25.76 10.64 -15.10
CA ALA A 391 26.66 10.11 -16.12
C ALA A 391 26.04 10.23 -17.52
N THR A 392 26.74 10.95 -18.42
CA THR A 392 26.50 10.89 -19.86
C THR A 392 27.35 9.78 -20.46
N VAL A 393 26.72 8.73 -20.98
CA VAL A 393 27.40 7.53 -21.50
C VAL A 393 27.05 7.35 -22.97
N SER A 394 28.04 7.29 -23.86
CA SER A 394 27.78 6.94 -25.27
C SER A 394 27.66 5.43 -25.46
N ARG A 395 26.86 5.02 -26.46
CA ARG A 395 26.75 3.61 -26.88
C ARG A 395 28.13 3.04 -27.29
N ALA A 396 29.00 3.85 -27.87
CA ALA A 396 30.30 3.43 -28.37
C ALA A 396 31.26 3.06 -27.22
N GLU A 397 31.37 3.92 -26.20
CA GLU A 397 32.19 3.67 -25.02
C GLU A 397 31.62 2.50 -24.19
N PHE A 398 30.29 2.48 -24.00
CA PHE A 398 29.61 1.41 -23.28
C PHE A 398 29.84 0.03 -23.92
N SER A 399 29.74 -0.07 -25.25
CA SER A 399 29.89 -1.34 -25.97
C SER A 399 31.32 -1.92 -25.94
N ALA A 400 32.31 -1.14 -25.49
CA ALA A 400 33.69 -1.61 -25.30
C ALA A 400 33.93 -2.26 -23.92
N LEU A 401 32.98 -2.17 -22.98
CA LEU A 401 33.15 -2.63 -21.60
C LEU A 401 32.71 -4.07 -21.37
N SER A 402 33.51 -4.81 -20.57
CA SER A 402 33.15 -6.13 -20.04
C SER A 402 32.63 -5.99 -18.60
N LEU A 403 31.36 -5.59 -18.47
CA LEU A 403 30.74 -5.24 -17.18
C LEU A 403 30.62 -6.42 -16.18
N ASP A 404 30.88 -7.66 -16.61
CA ASP A 404 31.00 -8.84 -15.74
C ASP A 404 32.25 -8.81 -14.84
N ARG A 405 33.19 -7.87 -15.08
CA ARG A 405 34.53 -7.84 -14.44
C ARG A 405 34.95 -6.48 -13.89
N VAL A 406 34.08 -5.47 -13.91
CA VAL A 406 34.42 -4.11 -13.46
C VAL A 406 34.10 -3.89 -11.99
N ALA A 407 34.90 -3.06 -11.30
CA ALA A 407 34.45 -2.39 -10.09
C ALA A 407 33.48 -1.26 -10.49
N ALA A 408 32.28 -1.20 -9.90
CA ALA A 408 31.22 -0.35 -10.43
C ALA A 408 31.53 1.14 -10.27
N VAL A 409 32.11 1.53 -9.13
CA VAL A 409 32.54 2.93 -8.89
C VAL A 409 33.64 3.35 -9.87
N GLU A 410 34.62 2.50 -10.15
CA GLU A 410 35.72 2.83 -11.07
C GLU A 410 35.23 2.91 -12.52
N CYS A 411 34.35 1.99 -12.92
CA CYS A 411 33.74 1.98 -14.25
C CYS A 411 32.87 3.22 -14.51
N LEU A 412 32.03 3.60 -13.55
CA LEU A 412 31.17 4.78 -13.66
C LEU A 412 31.99 6.07 -13.81
N LEU A 413 33.05 6.22 -13.01
CA LEU A 413 33.97 7.37 -13.11
C LEU A 413 34.80 7.35 -14.41
N GLY A 414 35.17 6.16 -14.89
CA GLY A 414 35.90 5.96 -16.15
C GLY A 414 35.07 6.35 -17.39
N LEU A 415 33.75 6.22 -17.31
CA LEU A 415 32.78 6.72 -18.31
C LEU A 415 32.49 8.23 -18.18
N GLY A 416 33.33 9.00 -17.47
CA GLY A 416 33.12 10.44 -17.23
C GLY A 416 32.00 10.76 -16.22
N GLY A 417 31.36 9.74 -15.65
CA GLY A 417 30.32 9.88 -14.65
C GLY A 417 30.85 10.48 -13.34
N LYS A 418 29.92 11.03 -12.56
CA LYS A 418 30.17 11.73 -11.29
C LYS A 418 29.32 11.08 -10.20
N LEU A 419 29.94 10.78 -9.07
CA LEU A 419 29.30 10.10 -7.93
C LEU A 419 29.69 10.76 -6.62
N SER A 420 28.67 11.10 -5.81
CA SER A 420 28.79 11.81 -4.53
C SER A 420 29.92 11.25 -3.66
N ALA A 421 30.79 12.13 -3.17
CA ALA A 421 31.89 11.74 -2.29
C ALA A 421 31.43 11.20 -0.93
N ARG A 422 30.21 11.56 -0.50
CA ARG A 422 29.56 11.11 0.75
C ARG A 422 28.05 10.99 0.54
N PRO A 423 27.60 9.94 -0.18
CA PRO A 423 26.18 9.79 -0.49
C PRO A 423 25.35 9.61 0.78
N GLU A 424 25.94 9.11 1.87
CA GLU A 424 25.29 8.97 3.18
C GLU A 424 25.05 10.30 3.92
N ARG A 425 25.45 11.43 3.32
CA ARG A 425 25.18 12.79 3.79
C ARG A 425 24.35 13.63 2.81
N LEU A 426 23.99 13.06 1.67
CA LEU A 426 23.38 13.78 0.55
C LEU A 426 24.28 14.90 -0.01
N ASP A 427 25.61 14.75 0.05
CA ASP A 427 26.58 15.66 -0.60
C ASP A 427 26.30 15.63 -2.13
N GLU A 428 25.66 16.67 -2.69
CA GLU A 428 25.10 16.65 -4.06
C GLU A 428 26.14 16.58 -5.20
N VAL A 429 25.68 16.07 -6.34
CA VAL A 429 26.33 16.12 -7.65
C VAL A 429 25.39 16.83 -8.62
N LYS A 430 25.86 17.91 -9.28
CA LYS A 430 25.06 18.61 -10.29
C LYS A 430 24.80 17.69 -11.50
N PRO A 431 23.53 17.48 -11.93
CA PRO A 431 23.18 16.81 -13.19
C PRO A 431 23.83 17.45 -14.42
N ASP A 432 24.23 16.64 -15.40
CA ASP A 432 24.81 17.12 -16.65
C ASP A 432 23.76 17.61 -17.66
N ARG A 433 22.60 16.94 -17.75
CA ARG A 433 21.39 17.39 -18.45
C ARG A 433 20.16 16.89 -17.69
N LEU A 434 19.02 17.59 -17.76
CA LEU A 434 17.77 17.21 -17.08
C LEU A 434 16.63 16.96 -18.10
N PRO A 435 15.66 16.07 -17.84
CA PRO A 435 14.59 15.74 -18.79
C PRO A 435 13.84 16.97 -19.31
N GLN A 436 13.51 17.93 -18.44
CA GLN A 436 12.88 19.21 -18.80
C GLN A 436 13.78 20.19 -19.59
N THR A 437 14.96 19.75 -20.05
CA THR A 437 15.85 20.49 -20.97
C THR A 437 16.07 19.73 -22.29
N VAL A 438 15.27 18.70 -22.54
CA VAL A 438 15.13 18.02 -23.83
C VAL A 438 14.12 18.77 -24.69
N GLY A 439 14.41 18.98 -25.98
CA GLY A 439 13.59 19.80 -26.89
C GLY A 439 13.58 21.31 -26.59
N GLY A 440 14.00 21.75 -25.40
CA GLY A 440 13.87 23.14 -24.93
C GLY A 440 15.21 23.83 -24.64
N SER A 441 15.85 24.42 -25.66
CA SER A 441 16.98 25.35 -25.49
C SER A 441 16.49 26.76 -25.12
N LEU A 442 15.82 26.91 -23.97
CA LEU A 442 15.39 28.22 -23.44
C LEU A 442 16.56 28.98 -22.79
N ALA A 443 17.56 29.27 -23.62
CA ALA A 443 18.75 30.08 -23.30
C ALA A 443 19.01 31.17 -24.36
N GLY A 444 17.95 31.75 -24.92
CA GLY A 444 18.05 32.93 -25.77
C GLY A 444 16.83 33.18 -26.66
N GLN A 445 16.37 34.44 -26.66
CA GLN A 445 15.51 35.08 -27.68
C GLN A 445 14.11 34.47 -27.91
N GLY A 446 13.09 35.20 -27.46
CA GLY A 446 11.79 35.16 -28.14
C GLY A 446 11.92 35.85 -29.51
N GLY A 447 11.32 35.26 -30.54
CA GLY A 447 11.30 35.75 -31.92
C GLY A 447 9.89 35.67 -32.51
N GLU A 448 9.60 36.47 -33.52
CA GLU A 448 8.21 36.78 -33.91
C GLU A 448 7.55 35.73 -34.83
N ASP A 449 8.18 34.58 -35.06
CA ASP A 449 7.82 33.56 -36.08
C ASP A 449 6.92 32.40 -35.58
N GLU A 450 6.14 32.60 -34.52
CA GLU A 450 5.11 31.64 -34.09
C GLU A 450 3.80 31.84 -34.88
N PRO A 451 3.08 30.78 -35.29
CA PRO A 451 1.78 30.92 -35.94
C PRO A 451 0.75 31.47 -34.94
N ASP A 452 0.07 32.55 -35.32
CA ASP A 452 -1.06 33.08 -34.54
C ASP A 452 -2.33 32.27 -34.85
N LEU A 453 -2.88 31.65 -33.81
CA LEU A 453 -4.11 30.86 -33.87
C LEU A 453 -5.32 31.69 -34.33
N PHE A 454 -5.26 33.02 -34.22
CA PHE A 454 -6.27 33.92 -34.77
C PHE A 454 -6.17 34.15 -36.29
N GLU A 455 -5.06 33.78 -36.93
CA GLU A 455 -4.76 34.13 -38.34
C GLU A 455 -4.68 32.88 -39.25
N MET A 456 -4.12 31.75 -38.78
CA MET A 456 -3.99 30.47 -39.52
C MET A 456 -5.28 29.96 -40.19
N ASP A 457 -5.21 29.17 -41.27
CA ASP A 457 -6.42 28.70 -41.98
C ASP A 457 -7.30 27.81 -41.09
N PRO A 458 -8.65 27.78 -41.25
CA PRO A 458 -9.50 26.88 -40.49
C PRO A 458 -9.11 25.40 -40.63
N ILE A 459 -8.63 24.96 -41.80
CA ILE A 459 -8.20 23.58 -42.02
C ILE A 459 -6.90 23.30 -41.26
N GLU A 460 -5.94 24.23 -41.28
CA GLU A 460 -4.70 24.14 -40.49
C GLU A 460 -5.01 24.09 -38.98
N PHE A 461 -6.03 24.83 -38.52
CA PHE A 461 -6.47 24.80 -37.12
C PHE A 461 -7.12 23.46 -36.76
N GLU A 462 -8.00 22.93 -37.61
CA GLU A 462 -8.60 21.60 -37.45
C GLU A 462 -7.52 20.49 -37.41
N GLU A 463 -6.50 20.60 -38.26
CA GLU A 463 -5.37 19.67 -38.31
C GLU A 463 -4.44 19.79 -37.08
N LEU A 464 -4.18 20.99 -36.57
CA LEU A 464 -3.45 21.22 -35.32
C LEU A 464 -4.19 20.65 -34.09
N ILE A 465 -5.52 20.75 -34.03
CA ILE A 465 -6.31 20.07 -33.00
C ILE A 465 -6.20 18.54 -33.16
N ALA A 466 -6.20 18.03 -34.39
CA ALA A 466 -6.01 16.60 -34.62
C ALA A 466 -4.63 16.10 -34.17
N GLU A 467 -3.56 16.89 -34.35
CA GLU A 467 -2.22 16.59 -33.84
C GLU A 467 -2.15 16.61 -32.31
N LEU A 468 -2.75 17.61 -31.65
CA LEU A 468 -2.81 17.69 -30.18
C LEU A 468 -3.40 16.44 -29.53
N PHE A 469 -4.51 15.93 -30.09
CA PHE A 469 -5.14 14.73 -29.55
C PHE A 469 -4.38 13.43 -29.91
N ARG A 470 -3.62 13.40 -31.01
CA ARG A 470 -2.70 12.27 -31.29
C ARG A 470 -1.54 12.21 -30.29
N ALA A 471 -0.92 13.35 -29.97
CA ALA A 471 0.19 13.43 -29.01
C ALA A 471 -0.23 12.96 -27.60
N ARG A 472 -1.47 13.27 -27.19
CA ARG A 472 -2.08 12.77 -25.95
C ARG A 472 -2.58 11.31 -26.03
N GLY A 473 -2.22 10.56 -27.08
CA GLY A 473 -2.47 9.12 -27.20
C GLY A 473 -3.83 8.70 -27.76
N TYR A 474 -4.66 9.63 -28.24
CA TYR A 474 -5.96 9.29 -28.84
C TYR A 474 -5.82 8.90 -30.32
N ARG A 475 -6.63 7.95 -30.78
CA ARG A 475 -6.72 7.61 -32.22
C ARG A 475 -7.59 8.64 -32.93
N VAL A 476 -7.00 9.48 -33.80
CA VAL A 476 -7.70 10.62 -34.42
C VAL A 476 -7.92 10.47 -35.93
N MET A 477 -9.18 10.60 -36.35
CA MET A 477 -9.64 10.64 -37.74
C MET A 477 -10.20 12.04 -38.09
N THR A 478 -9.72 12.63 -39.19
CA THR A 478 -10.25 13.90 -39.74
C THR A 478 -11.34 13.64 -40.78
N THR A 479 -12.44 14.38 -40.70
CA THR A 479 -13.65 14.18 -41.53
C THR A 479 -13.58 15.00 -42.82
N ALA A 480 -13.16 14.35 -43.93
CA ALA A 480 -13.05 15.00 -45.23
C ALA A 480 -14.41 15.54 -45.75
N ARG A 481 -14.40 16.79 -46.25
CA ARG A 481 -15.57 17.61 -46.63
C ARG A 481 -16.70 16.88 -47.40
N SER A 482 -17.77 16.47 -46.71
CA SER A 482 -19.16 16.68 -47.15
C SER A 482 -20.21 16.34 -46.09
N GLY A 483 -21.21 17.22 -45.92
CA GLY A 483 -22.54 16.86 -45.39
C GLY A 483 -22.72 16.69 -43.88
N ASP A 484 -21.77 16.05 -43.18
CA ASP A 484 -22.03 15.51 -41.84
C ASP A 484 -21.92 16.54 -40.69
N ALA A 485 -23.08 17.12 -40.34
CA ALA A 485 -23.50 17.56 -39.00
C ALA A 485 -22.53 18.44 -38.15
N GLY A 486 -21.51 19.05 -38.76
CA GLY A 486 -20.58 19.96 -38.07
C GLY A 486 -19.55 19.27 -37.17
N VAL A 487 -19.16 18.03 -37.48
CA VAL A 487 -17.97 17.39 -36.88
C VAL A 487 -16.73 17.82 -37.66
N ASP A 488 -15.73 18.34 -36.96
CA ASP A 488 -14.48 18.76 -37.58
C ASP A 488 -13.35 17.73 -37.34
N VAL A 489 -13.31 17.09 -36.16
CA VAL A 489 -12.35 16.03 -35.80
C VAL A 489 -13.05 14.92 -34.99
N VAL A 490 -12.70 13.65 -35.21
CA VAL A 490 -13.13 12.52 -34.36
C VAL A 490 -11.90 11.90 -33.70
N ALA A 491 -11.89 11.85 -32.38
CA ALA A 491 -10.90 11.12 -31.59
C ALA A 491 -11.53 9.84 -31.03
N GLU A 492 -10.70 8.91 -30.58
CA GLU A 492 -11.13 7.66 -29.96
C GLU A 492 -10.15 7.31 -28.85
N ASP A 493 -10.67 7.27 -27.62
CA ASP A 493 -9.95 6.77 -26.47
C ASP A 493 -9.94 5.24 -26.55
N LEU A 494 -8.75 4.65 -26.45
CA LEU A 494 -8.58 3.20 -26.59
C LEU A 494 -8.77 2.45 -25.25
N ASP A 495 -9.00 3.15 -24.15
CA ASP A 495 -9.39 2.59 -22.83
C ASP A 495 -10.21 1.27 -22.87
N PRO A 496 -9.73 0.06 -22.50
CA PRO A 496 -10.61 -1.12 -22.45
C PRO A 496 -11.75 -1.02 -21.42
N VAL A 497 -11.67 -0.09 -20.47
CA VAL A 497 -12.61 0.08 -19.36
C VAL A 497 -13.35 1.42 -19.46
N THR A 498 -12.67 2.50 -19.84
CA THR A 498 -13.26 3.85 -19.96
C THR A 498 -13.28 4.43 -21.38
N GLY A 499 -12.75 3.70 -22.37
CA GLY A 499 -12.54 4.19 -23.72
C GLY A 499 -13.79 4.23 -24.60
N GLY A 500 -13.64 4.84 -25.78
CA GLY A 500 -14.70 5.02 -26.75
C GLY A 500 -14.52 6.26 -27.62
N ARG A 501 -15.48 6.47 -28.52
CA ARG A 501 -15.43 7.57 -29.51
C ARG A 501 -15.69 8.93 -28.86
N ILE A 502 -14.87 9.91 -29.21
CA ILE A 502 -14.94 11.31 -28.79
C ILE A 502 -15.15 12.20 -30.03
N VAL A 503 -16.18 13.04 -30.03
CA VAL A 503 -16.42 14.01 -31.12
C VAL A 503 -15.81 15.36 -30.75
N ILE A 504 -14.95 15.90 -31.60
CA ILE A 504 -14.28 17.17 -31.38
C ILE A 504 -14.77 18.18 -32.42
N GLN A 505 -15.17 19.36 -31.94
CA GLN A 505 -15.58 20.47 -32.76
C GLN A 505 -14.63 21.65 -32.51
N ALA A 506 -13.94 22.12 -33.55
CA ALA A 506 -12.99 23.20 -33.54
C ALA A 506 -13.65 24.46 -34.13
N LYS A 507 -13.70 25.55 -33.34
CA LYS A 507 -14.39 26.78 -33.74
C LYS A 507 -13.54 28.02 -33.44
N ARG A 508 -12.70 28.37 -34.43
CA ARG A 508 -11.84 29.58 -34.44
C ARG A 508 -12.70 30.85 -34.44
N TYR A 509 -12.72 31.55 -33.31
CA TYR A 509 -13.46 32.80 -33.10
C TYR A 509 -12.59 33.86 -32.39
N ARG A 510 -12.82 35.13 -32.69
CA ARG A 510 -12.16 36.29 -32.03
C ARG A 510 -12.99 36.90 -30.89
N SER A 511 -14.09 36.26 -30.49
CA SER A 511 -14.99 36.69 -29.41
C SER A 511 -15.65 35.49 -28.74
N THR A 512 -16.20 35.70 -27.54
CA THR A 512 -16.77 34.65 -26.67
C THR A 512 -17.83 33.81 -27.38
N VAL A 513 -17.69 32.49 -27.31
CA VAL A 513 -18.59 31.54 -27.98
C VAL A 513 -19.94 31.47 -27.25
N SER A 514 -21.02 31.57 -28.02
CA SER A 514 -22.39 31.53 -27.50
C SER A 514 -22.81 30.12 -27.09
N PRO A 515 -23.67 29.96 -26.04
CA PRO A 515 -24.11 28.65 -25.57
C PRO A 515 -24.83 27.78 -26.63
N THR A 516 -25.26 28.34 -27.76
CA THR A 516 -25.88 27.63 -28.88
C THR A 516 -24.98 26.54 -29.45
N ALA A 517 -23.70 26.85 -29.74
CA ALA A 517 -22.76 25.89 -30.32
C ALA A 517 -22.57 24.64 -29.43
N VAL A 518 -22.67 24.82 -28.10
CA VAL A 518 -22.61 23.72 -27.12
C VAL A 518 -23.85 22.82 -27.17
N ARG A 519 -25.01 23.35 -27.57
CA ARG A 519 -26.26 22.59 -27.78
C ARG A 519 -26.25 21.83 -29.10
N ASP A 520 -25.64 22.43 -30.11
CA ASP A 520 -25.44 21.81 -31.40
C ASP A 520 -24.49 20.61 -31.24
N LEU A 521 -23.39 20.75 -30.49
CA LEU A 521 -22.49 19.65 -30.14
C LEU A 521 -23.15 18.53 -29.31
N ASP A 522 -24.04 18.84 -28.35
CA ASP A 522 -24.83 17.83 -27.61
C ASP A 522 -25.64 16.94 -28.57
N SER A 523 -26.19 17.55 -29.64
CA SER A 523 -26.94 16.83 -30.68
C SER A 523 -26.01 15.96 -31.53
N THR A 524 -24.84 16.48 -31.90
CA THR A 524 -23.84 15.76 -32.73
C THR A 524 -23.19 14.59 -31.99
N VAL A 525 -22.85 14.73 -30.70
CA VAL A 525 -22.34 13.63 -29.85
C VAL A 525 -23.30 12.44 -29.84
N ARG A 526 -24.61 12.71 -29.65
CA ARG A 526 -25.66 11.69 -29.67
C ARG A 526 -25.82 11.05 -31.05
N HIS A 527 -25.66 11.83 -32.13
CA HIS A 527 -25.81 11.33 -33.50
C HIS A 527 -24.68 10.37 -33.90
N HIS A 528 -23.43 10.66 -33.52
CA HIS A 528 -22.27 9.82 -33.83
C HIS A 528 -21.99 8.70 -32.81
N GLY A 529 -22.83 8.58 -31.76
CA GLY A 529 -22.71 7.55 -30.72
C GLY A 529 -21.46 7.71 -29.85
N ALA A 530 -21.04 8.96 -29.59
CA ALA A 530 -19.82 9.26 -28.87
C ALA A 530 -20.03 9.28 -27.35
N ILE A 531 -19.03 8.80 -26.60
CA ILE A 531 -19.02 8.82 -25.12
C ILE A 531 -18.68 10.21 -24.55
N LYS A 532 -18.11 11.10 -25.38
CA LYS A 532 -17.73 12.46 -25.01
C LYS A 532 -17.72 13.38 -26.23
N GLY A 533 -18.04 14.66 -26.03
CA GLY A 533 -17.81 15.74 -26.98
C GLY A 533 -16.86 16.78 -26.42
N ILE A 534 -16.04 17.39 -27.27
CA ILE A 534 -15.12 18.47 -26.90
C ILE A 534 -15.31 19.64 -27.86
N LEU A 535 -15.64 20.83 -27.34
CA LEU A 535 -15.67 22.07 -28.11
C LEU A 535 -14.40 22.86 -27.84
N VAL A 536 -13.57 23.05 -28.87
CA VAL A 536 -12.30 23.77 -28.81
C VAL A 536 -12.45 25.12 -29.51
N THR A 537 -11.97 26.20 -28.89
CA THR A 537 -12.04 27.54 -29.48
C THR A 537 -10.82 28.39 -29.13
N THR A 538 -10.49 29.36 -29.99
CA THR A 538 -9.44 30.37 -29.77
C THR A 538 -9.86 31.50 -28.83
N ALA A 539 -11.10 31.50 -28.34
CA ALA A 539 -11.66 32.50 -27.42
C ALA A 539 -12.03 31.86 -26.05
N GLY A 540 -12.92 32.50 -25.29
CA GLY A 540 -13.56 31.90 -24.11
C GLY A 540 -15.01 31.47 -24.38
N PHE A 541 -15.63 30.77 -23.45
CA PHE A 541 -17.07 30.46 -23.45
C PHE A 541 -17.84 31.36 -22.49
N GLY A 542 -19.10 31.68 -22.80
CA GLY A 542 -19.98 32.43 -21.89
C GLY A 542 -20.44 31.57 -20.70
N PRO A 543 -20.81 32.16 -19.55
CA PRO A 543 -21.19 31.40 -18.34
C PRO A 543 -22.24 30.30 -18.58
N GLY A 544 -23.31 30.62 -19.31
CA GLY A 544 -24.37 29.68 -19.67
C GLY A 544 -23.96 28.53 -20.61
N SER A 545 -22.71 28.48 -21.05
CA SER A 545 -22.10 27.32 -21.72
C SER A 545 -21.64 26.28 -20.69
N TYR A 546 -20.97 26.72 -19.61
CA TYR A 546 -20.51 25.86 -18.52
C TYR A 546 -21.71 25.29 -17.73
N ASP A 547 -22.77 26.06 -17.54
CA ASP A 547 -24.03 25.54 -16.97
C ASP A 547 -24.73 24.51 -17.87
N TYR A 548 -24.53 24.56 -19.18
CA TYR A 548 -25.20 23.67 -20.13
C TYR A 548 -24.48 22.32 -20.32
N ILE A 549 -23.16 22.27 -20.15
CA ILE A 549 -22.40 21.00 -20.11
C ILE A 549 -22.55 20.24 -18.78
N ARG A 550 -23.10 20.89 -17.74
CA ARG A 550 -23.27 20.29 -16.41
C ARG A 550 -24.08 18.99 -16.53
N ASN A 551 -23.52 17.90 -16.01
CA ASN A 551 -24.07 16.53 -16.10
C ASN A 551 -24.27 16.00 -17.53
N LYS A 552 -23.44 16.44 -18.49
CA LYS A 552 -23.40 15.93 -19.86
C LYS A 552 -22.00 15.42 -20.23
N PRO A 553 -21.89 14.50 -21.20
CA PRO A 553 -20.60 14.07 -21.75
C PRO A 553 -20.00 15.14 -22.68
N LEU A 554 -19.81 16.37 -22.18
CA LEU A 554 -19.29 17.51 -22.93
C LEU A 554 -18.16 18.20 -22.15
N SER A 555 -17.12 18.60 -22.87
CA SER A 555 -16.02 19.41 -22.34
C SER A 555 -15.75 20.61 -23.24
N LEU A 556 -15.22 21.67 -22.66
CA LEU A 556 -14.95 22.94 -23.31
C LEU A 556 -13.46 23.23 -23.14
N VAL A 557 -12.77 23.66 -24.20
CA VAL A 557 -11.36 24.06 -24.18
C VAL A 557 -11.24 25.45 -24.80
N THR A 558 -10.84 26.41 -23.98
CA THR A 558 -10.64 27.82 -24.34
C THR A 558 -9.28 28.07 -25.00
N GLY A 559 -9.07 29.25 -25.57
CA GLY A 559 -7.83 29.63 -26.22
C GLY A 559 -6.59 29.47 -25.32
N PRO A 560 -6.58 30.00 -24.08
CA PRO A 560 -5.43 29.85 -23.17
C PRO A 560 -5.15 28.39 -22.82
N GLU A 561 -6.18 27.62 -22.46
CA GLU A 561 -6.07 26.18 -22.17
C GLU A 561 -5.55 25.40 -23.38
N LEU A 562 -5.96 25.78 -24.60
CA LEU A 562 -5.44 25.20 -25.84
C LEU A 562 -3.94 25.49 -26.03
N VAL A 563 -3.49 26.72 -25.77
CA VAL A 563 -2.05 27.07 -25.87
C VAL A 563 -1.23 26.30 -24.83
N GLU A 564 -1.74 26.13 -23.62
CA GLU A 564 -1.11 25.32 -22.56
C GLU A 564 -1.04 23.83 -22.97
N LEU A 565 -2.15 23.26 -23.46
CA LEU A 565 -2.20 21.88 -23.94
C LEU A 565 -1.30 21.62 -25.16
N LEU A 566 -1.15 22.60 -26.07
CA LEU A 566 -0.19 22.54 -27.19
C LEU A 566 1.26 22.57 -26.68
N ALA A 567 1.58 23.50 -25.77
CA ALA A 567 2.91 23.64 -25.19
C ALA A 567 3.34 22.41 -24.38
N GLU A 568 2.42 21.77 -23.64
CA GLU A 568 2.63 20.48 -22.97
C GLU A 568 3.07 19.36 -23.92
N GLN A 569 2.73 19.44 -25.21
CA GLN A 569 3.05 18.44 -26.23
C GLN A 569 4.10 18.93 -27.24
N GLY A 570 4.75 20.08 -26.96
CA GLY A 570 5.77 20.67 -27.85
C GLY A 570 5.22 21.26 -29.17
N LEU A 571 3.90 21.33 -29.33
CA LEU A 571 3.24 21.91 -30.50
C LEU A 571 3.22 23.44 -30.40
N ARG A 572 3.30 24.12 -31.56
CA ARG A 572 3.44 25.58 -31.62
C ARG A 572 2.14 26.27 -31.98
N GLY A 573 1.69 27.18 -31.12
CA GLY A 573 0.61 28.10 -31.42
C GLY A 573 0.55 29.22 -30.39
N ARG A 574 0.53 30.47 -30.83
CA ARG A 574 0.34 31.65 -29.95
C ARG A 574 -1.03 32.27 -30.18
N LEU A 575 -1.53 32.98 -29.17
CA LEU A 575 -2.62 33.93 -29.32
C LEU A 575 -2.00 35.33 -29.45
N GLY A 576 -2.28 36.02 -30.55
CA GLY A 576 -1.85 37.41 -30.73
C GLY A 576 -2.28 38.34 -29.58
N PRO A 577 -1.51 39.40 -29.29
CA PRO A 577 -1.75 40.24 -28.12
C PRO A 577 -3.12 40.94 -28.19
N ALA A 578 -3.92 40.76 -27.14
CA ALA A 578 -5.20 41.45 -27.00
C ALA A 578 -5.01 42.99 -27.09
N PRO A 579 -5.92 43.73 -27.75
CA PRO A 579 -5.68 45.11 -28.15
C PRO A 579 -5.58 46.07 -26.96
N GLN A 580 -4.35 46.42 -26.58
CA GLN A 580 -4.07 47.36 -25.50
C GLN A 580 -4.34 48.81 -25.94
N GLY A 581 -5.22 49.51 -25.23
CA GLY A 581 -5.40 50.95 -25.38
C GLY A 581 -4.13 51.72 -24.96
N ARG A 582 -3.67 52.66 -25.80
CA ARG A 582 -2.46 53.46 -25.52
C ARG A 582 -2.73 54.69 -24.64
N PRO A 583 -1.74 55.16 -23.87
CA PRO A 583 -1.96 56.05 -22.72
C PRO A 583 -1.91 57.55 -23.05
N GLY A 584 -2.45 58.36 -22.13
CA GLY A 584 -2.23 59.81 -22.04
C GLY A 584 -1.93 60.22 -20.60
N SER A 585 -0.96 61.11 -20.40
CA SER A 585 -0.57 61.62 -19.08
C SER A 585 -1.56 62.65 -18.54
N GLY A 586 -1.66 62.76 -17.21
CA GLY A 586 -2.31 63.91 -16.55
C GLY A 586 -1.53 65.24 -16.70
N PRO A 587 -1.89 66.34 -16.00
CA PRO A 587 -2.69 66.35 -14.76
C PRO A 587 -3.82 67.40 -14.71
N ALA A 588 -4.31 67.67 -13.48
CA ALA A 588 -5.03 68.85 -13.01
C ALA A 588 -6.55 69.00 -13.28
N ALA A 589 -7.32 68.61 -12.25
CA ALA A 589 -8.47 69.30 -11.66
C ALA A 589 -9.31 70.29 -12.50
N GLY A 590 -10.60 69.95 -12.68
CA GLY A 590 -11.68 70.89 -13.02
C GLY A 590 -13.05 70.29 -12.69
N ALA A 591 -13.86 70.98 -11.89
CA ALA A 591 -15.25 70.62 -11.61
C ALA A 591 -16.19 71.22 -12.70
N ALA A 592 -17.49 70.92 -12.81
CA ALA A 592 -18.41 70.26 -11.89
C ALA A 592 -19.65 69.70 -12.62
N ALA A 593 -20.56 69.06 -11.86
CA ALA A 593 -22.00 68.91 -12.14
C ALA A 593 -22.45 67.99 -13.32
N ALA A 594 -23.58 67.27 -13.23
CA ALA A 594 -24.45 66.98 -12.08
C ALA A 594 -25.37 65.76 -12.34
N ALA A 595 -26.00 65.26 -11.27
CA ALA A 595 -27.21 64.43 -11.24
C ALA A 595 -27.20 63.06 -11.96
N GLY A 596 -27.26 61.97 -11.18
CA GLY A 596 -27.33 60.59 -11.72
C GLY A 596 -28.04 59.53 -10.86
N SER A 597 -28.47 59.86 -9.64
CA SER A 597 -29.28 59.03 -8.70
C SER A 597 -28.76 57.64 -8.27
N GLY A 598 -28.94 57.33 -6.98
CA GLY A 598 -28.93 55.94 -6.47
C GLY A 598 -27.72 55.56 -5.61
N GLY A 599 -27.91 55.58 -4.28
CA GLY A 599 -27.07 54.81 -3.36
C GLY A 599 -27.40 53.30 -3.43
N ALA A 600 -26.73 52.44 -2.68
CA ALA A 600 -26.16 52.71 -1.36
C ALA A 600 -24.83 52.01 -1.07
N THR A 601 -24.16 52.51 -0.04
CA THR A 601 -23.05 51.84 0.64
C THR A 601 -23.52 50.58 1.38
N ALA A 602 -22.76 49.49 1.25
CA ALA A 602 -22.71 48.42 2.23
C ALA A 602 -21.23 48.00 2.39
N GLU A 603 -20.83 47.71 3.62
CA GLU A 603 -19.54 47.07 3.92
C GLU A 603 -19.72 45.57 3.67
N GLU A 604 -18.81 44.90 2.94
CA GLU A 604 -18.84 43.44 2.82
C GLU A 604 -18.07 42.79 3.98
N PRO A 605 -18.70 41.88 4.75
CA PRO A 605 -18.06 41.22 5.89
C PRO A 605 -17.21 40.02 5.45
N GLY A 606 -16.02 39.87 6.04
CA GLY A 606 -15.21 38.67 5.88
C GLY A 606 -15.81 37.46 6.58
N GLY A 607 -15.99 36.35 5.86
CA GLY A 607 -16.55 35.10 6.39
C GLY A 607 -16.18 33.83 5.61
N ALA A 608 -15.85 33.94 4.32
CA ALA A 608 -15.44 32.81 3.49
C ALA A 608 -13.99 32.39 3.76
N VAL A 609 -13.81 31.18 4.30
CA VAL A 609 -12.54 30.48 4.47
C VAL A 609 -12.34 29.51 3.30
N ARG A 610 -11.11 29.44 2.80
CA ARG A 610 -10.66 28.34 1.93
C ARG A 610 -9.62 27.52 2.68
N LEU A 611 -9.96 26.24 2.88
CA LEU A 611 -9.06 25.19 3.33
C LEU A 611 -8.48 24.50 2.10
N GLU A 612 -7.17 24.33 2.03
CA GLU A 612 -6.49 23.52 1.02
C GLU A 612 -5.72 22.40 1.71
N ILE A 613 -6.13 21.17 1.43
CA ILE A 613 -5.54 19.94 1.99
C ILE A 613 -4.69 19.35 0.88
N SER A 614 -3.39 19.25 1.11
CA SER A 614 -2.41 18.79 0.13
C SER A 614 -1.66 17.58 0.66
N TRP A 615 -1.43 16.57 -0.19
CA TRP A 615 -0.71 15.36 0.18
C TRP A 615 0.13 14.82 -0.98
N GLN A 616 1.10 14.00 -0.63
CA GLN A 616 1.88 13.18 -1.55
C GLN A 616 1.73 11.73 -1.09
N SER A 617 1.94 10.77 -1.99
CA SER A 617 1.77 9.36 -1.64
C SER A 617 2.70 8.49 -2.47
N ARG A 618 3.14 7.38 -1.87
CA ARG A 618 4.03 6.41 -2.50
C ARG A 618 3.69 5.00 -2.03
N THR A 619 3.03 4.25 -2.89
CA THR A 619 2.98 2.79 -2.73
C THR A 619 4.34 2.17 -3.13
N VAL A 620 4.54 0.89 -2.79
CA VAL A 620 5.71 0.12 -3.24
C VAL A 620 5.63 -0.18 -4.76
N GLY A 621 4.46 -0.03 -5.39
CA GLY A 621 4.24 -0.18 -6.83
C GLY A 621 4.43 1.10 -7.66
N GLY A 622 4.36 2.28 -7.04
CA GLY A 622 4.41 3.58 -7.71
C GLY A 622 3.03 4.24 -7.90
N ASP A 623 1.94 3.50 -7.69
CA ASP A 623 0.58 4.02 -7.69
C ASP A 623 0.42 5.14 -6.63
N PRO A 624 -0.31 6.23 -6.93
CA PRO A 624 -0.66 7.22 -5.93
C PRO A 624 -1.73 6.67 -4.97
N VAL A 625 -1.53 6.86 -3.67
CA VAL A 625 -2.63 6.73 -2.69
C VAL A 625 -3.45 8.00 -2.75
N GLU A 626 -4.70 7.90 -3.20
CA GLU A 626 -5.67 8.99 -3.10
C GLU A 626 -6.22 9.11 -1.68
N LEU A 627 -6.68 10.32 -1.32
CA LEU A 627 -7.38 10.58 -0.07
C LEU A 627 -8.76 11.17 -0.35
N ASP A 628 -9.76 10.54 0.24
CA ASP A 628 -11.05 11.15 0.48
C ASP A 628 -10.90 12.20 1.57
N VAL A 629 -11.13 13.46 1.21
CA VAL A 629 -11.35 14.55 2.16
C VAL A 629 -12.82 14.58 2.57
N SER A 630 -13.07 14.71 3.87
CA SER A 630 -14.43 14.87 4.40
C SER A 630 -14.52 15.92 5.51
N ALA A 631 -15.73 16.43 5.72
CA ALA A 631 -16.04 17.37 6.80
C ALA A 631 -17.35 17.01 7.52
N PHE A 632 -17.36 17.15 8.84
CA PHE A 632 -18.52 16.90 9.71
C PHE A 632 -18.92 18.22 10.39
N LEU A 633 -20.13 18.71 10.12
CA LEU A 633 -20.66 19.92 10.76
C LEU A 633 -21.37 19.52 12.07
N CYS A 634 -20.75 19.84 13.20
CA CYS A 634 -21.08 19.26 14.50
C CYS A 634 -21.65 20.26 15.53
N ALA A 635 -22.55 19.74 16.35
CA ALA A 635 -23.11 20.35 17.55
C ALA A 635 -22.92 19.38 18.72
N SER A 636 -22.42 19.86 19.86
CA SER A 636 -22.19 19.07 21.09
C SER A 636 -21.46 17.73 20.88
N GLY A 637 -20.54 17.69 19.90
CA GLY A 637 -19.73 16.52 19.56
C GLY A 637 -20.41 15.47 18.67
N ARG A 638 -21.49 15.82 17.95
CA ARG A 638 -22.11 14.98 16.90
C ARG A 638 -22.49 15.79 15.67
N VAL A 639 -22.56 15.15 14.51
CA VAL A 639 -23.08 15.77 13.28
C VAL A 639 -24.55 16.19 13.43
N LEU A 640 -24.98 17.25 12.75
CA LEU A 640 -26.37 17.75 12.82
C LEU A 640 -27.40 16.80 12.16
N SER A 641 -27.06 16.21 11.01
CA SER A 641 -27.77 15.09 10.36
C SER A 641 -26.79 14.37 9.42
N ASP A 642 -27.18 13.22 8.86
CA ASP A 642 -26.33 12.51 7.88
C ASP A 642 -26.04 13.35 6.62
N GLU A 643 -26.90 14.33 6.29
CA GLU A 643 -26.69 15.29 5.17
C GLU A 643 -25.62 16.36 5.50
N HIS A 644 -25.31 16.58 6.79
CA HIS A 644 -24.28 17.50 7.28
C HIS A 644 -22.89 16.84 7.38
N PHE A 645 -22.73 15.68 6.74
CA PHE A 645 -21.46 15.03 6.45
C PHE A 645 -21.11 15.23 4.97
N VAL A 646 -20.06 16.02 4.71
CA VAL A 646 -19.63 16.43 3.37
C VAL A 646 -18.47 15.55 2.92
N PHE A 647 -18.60 14.89 1.76
CA PHE A 647 -17.62 13.96 1.17
C PHE A 647 -17.87 13.84 -0.34
N PHE A 648 -17.12 13.01 -1.09
CA PHE A 648 -17.20 12.99 -2.56
C PHE A 648 -18.61 12.77 -3.15
N ASN A 649 -19.45 11.94 -2.50
CA ASN A 649 -20.82 11.64 -2.95
C ASN A 649 -21.87 12.61 -2.38
N ASN A 650 -21.48 13.47 -1.43
CA ASN A 650 -22.29 14.57 -0.90
C ASN A 650 -21.40 15.84 -0.77
N PRO A 651 -21.03 16.49 -1.90
CA PRO A 651 -19.95 17.47 -1.93
C PRO A 651 -20.32 18.86 -1.35
N GLN A 652 -21.53 19.04 -0.81
CA GLN A 652 -22.01 20.28 -0.22
C GLN A 652 -23.04 19.97 0.88
N ASP A 653 -23.06 20.75 1.96
CA ASP A 653 -24.05 20.66 3.04
C ASP A 653 -25.40 21.29 2.65
N PRO A 654 -26.51 21.04 3.38
CA PRO A 654 -27.83 21.54 3.02
C PRO A 654 -27.95 23.07 2.94
N ASP A 655 -27.21 23.81 3.79
CA ASP A 655 -27.21 25.28 3.79
C ASP A 655 -26.21 25.88 2.77
N GLY A 656 -25.41 25.05 2.11
CA GLY A 656 -24.35 25.48 1.18
C GLY A 656 -23.27 26.33 1.83
N ALA A 657 -23.01 26.10 3.12
CA ALA A 657 -22.01 26.77 3.94
C ALA A 657 -20.64 26.05 3.92
N VAL A 658 -20.60 24.77 3.55
CA VAL A 658 -19.39 23.94 3.39
C VAL A 658 -19.46 23.23 2.04
N SER A 659 -18.37 23.26 1.27
CA SER A 659 -18.35 22.63 -0.06
C SER A 659 -16.97 22.09 -0.41
N LEU A 660 -16.94 20.81 -0.80
CA LEU A 660 -15.76 20.07 -1.22
C LEU A 660 -15.56 20.23 -2.73
N HIS A 661 -14.38 20.70 -3.11
CA HIS A 661 -13.94 20.79 -4.50
C HIS A 661 -13.17 19.51 -4.90
N PRO A 662 -13.21 19.09 -6.18
CA PRO A 662 -12.51 17.90 -6.64
C PRO A 662 -11.01 17.88 -6.33
N THR A 663 -10.49 16.67 -6.09
CA THR A 663 -9.05 16.41 -6.02
C THR A 663 -8.39 16.80 -7.35
N HIS A 664 -7.32 17.58 -7.26
CA HIS A 664 -6.54 18.12 -8.37
C HIS A 664 -5.05 17.91 -8.10
N SER A 665 -4.23 17.98 -9.15
CA SER A 665 -2.77 18.03 -8.99
C SER A 665 -2.34 19.47 -8.65
N VAL A 666 -1.44 19.62 -7.66
CA VAL A 666 -0.91 20.94 -7.27
C VAL A 666 0.13 21.39 -8.29
N ALA A 667 -0.09 22.57 -8.90
CA ALA A 667 0.77 23.09 -9.96
C ALA A 667 2.26 23.11 -9.55
N GLY A 668 3.11 22.46 -10.36
CA GLY A 668 4.55 22.39 -10.14
C GLY A 668 5.02 21.49 -8.98
N GLN A 669 4.16 20.64 -8.41
CA GLN A 669 4.53 19.72 -7.33
C GLN A 669 3.98 18.29 -7.58
N PRO A 670 4.68 17.23 -7.15
CA PRO A 670 4.18 15.85 -7.19
C PRO A 670 3.22 15.61 -6.01
N ALA A 671 2.19 16.46 -5.90
CA ALA A 671 1.23 16.48 -4.81
C ALA A 671 -0.20 16.56 -5.34
N ARG A 672 -1.10 15.80 -4.72
CA ARG A 672 -2.54 15.98 -4.84
C ARG A 672 -2.98 17.08 -3.88
N GLY A 673 -4.07 17.75 -4.23
CA GLY A 673 -4.73 18.73 -3.40
C GLY A 673 -6.25 18.60 -3.53
N ALA A 674 -6.97 18.82 -2.45
CA ALA A 674 -8.41 19.04 -2.45
C ALA A 674 -8.71 20.30 -1.63
N ALA A 675 -9.77 21.01 -2.00
CA ALA A 675 -10.14 22.26 -1.33
C ALA A 675 -11.52 22.13 -0.67
N LEU A 676 -11.66 22.72 0.52
CA LEU A 676 -12.92 22.93 1.22
C LEU A 676 -13.19 24.43 1.30
N SER A 677 -14.28 24.89 0.70
CA SER A 677 -14.81 26.25 0.92
C SER A 677 -15.75 26.21 2.12
N ILE A 678 -15.57 27.12 3.08
CA ILE A 678 -16.42 27.23 4.27
C ILE A 678 -16.82 28.69 4.48
N ASP A 679 -18.11 29.00 4.34
CA ASP A 679 -18.68 30.30 4.69
C ASP A 679 -19.13 30.30 6.16
N LEU A 680 -18.28 30.87 7.02
CA LEU A 680 -18.47 30.94 8.46
C LEU A 680 -19.66 31.83 8.90
N ALA A 681 -20.23 32.62 7.99
CA ALA A 681 -21.43 33.41 8.23
C ALA A 681 -22.72 32.68 7.84
N ARG A 682 -22.62 31.60 7.04
CA ARG A 682 -23.75 30.77 6.60
C ARG A 682 -23.90 29.45 7.36
N LEU A 683 -22.89 29.00 8.11
CA LEU A 683 -23.00 27.81 8.97
C LEU A 683 -24.26 27.87 9.86
N ALA A 684 -25.03 26.78 9.87
CA ALA A 684 -26.26 26.68 10.65
C ALA A 684 -26.03 27.09 12.11
N PRO A 685 -26.98 27.79 12.78
CA PRO A 685 -26.75 28.41 14.10
C PRO A 685 -26.52 27.41 15.25
N GLY A 686 -26.69 26.11 15.00
CA GLY A 686 -26.32 25.02 15.91
C GLY A 686 -24.90 24.48 15.74
N VAL A 687 -24.16 24.84 14.68
CA VAL A 687 -22.77 24.37 14.49
C VAL A 687 -21.85 25.04 15.50
N GLU A 688 -21.15 24.21 16.28
CA GLU A 688 -20.14 24.63 17.26
C GLU A 688 -18.72 24.29 16.76
N GLU A 689 -18.61 23.25 15.93
CA GLU A 689 -17.36 22.70 15.40
C GLU A 689 -17.58 22.14 13.99
N VAL A 690 -16.66 22.43 13.05
CA VAL A 690 -16.55 21.73 11.76
C VAL A 690 -15.29 20.88 11.79
N VAL A 691 -15.42 19.57 11.92
CA VAL A 691 -14.29 18.63 11.95
C VAL A 691 -13.90 18.28 10.53
N ILE A 692 -12.60 18.34 10.21
CA ILE A 692 -12.06 18.00 8.90
C ILE A 692 -11.24 16.71 9.04
N ALA A 693 -11.48 15.76 8.13
CA ALA A 693 -10.89 14.43 8.18
C ALA A 693 -10.42 13.96 6.81
N VAL A 694 -9.54 12.96 6.82
CA VAL A 694 -9.06 12.26 5.63
C VAL A 694 -9.12 10.74 5.82
N SER A 695 -9.42 10.02 4.75
CA SER A 695 -9.33 8.56 4.68
C SER A 695 -8.75 8.12 3.34
N THR A 696 -8.03 6.99 3.34
CA THR A 696 -7.61 6.32 2.10
C THR A 696 -8.78 5.53 1.50
N GLU A 697 -8.88 5.51 0.18
CA GLU A 697 -9.89 4.79 -0.59
C GLU A 697 -9.94 3.28 -0.25
N GLU A 698 -11.16 2.72 -0.11
CA GLU A 698 -11.42 1.34 0.35
C GLU A 698 -11.94 0.39 -0.77
N GLU A 699 -11.35 0.49 -1.97
CA GLU A 699 -11.57 -0.47 -3.08
C GLU A 699 -10.53 -1.61 -3.07
N THR A 700 -11.00 -2.87 -3.19
CA THR A 700 -10.19 -4.11 -3.04
C THR A 700 -8.98 -4.13 -4.00
N PRO A 701 -7.69 -4.20 -3.57
CA PRO A 701 -7.10 -4.72 -2.31
C PRO A 701 -7.36 -3.89 -1.03
N PRO A 702 -6.99 -4.36 0.18
CA PRO A 702 -7.23 -3.58 1.40
C PRO A 702 -6.54 -2.21 1.37
N ALA A 703 -7.30 -1.18 1.79
CA ALA A 703 -6.84 0.19 1.90
C ALA A 703 -5.53 0.32 2.71
N LEU A 704 -4.69 1.25 2.27
CA LEU A 704 -3.35 1.42 2.79
C LEU A 704 -3.37 2.28 4.07
N PRO A 705 -2.63 1.91 5.12
CA PRO A 705 -2.44 2.77 6.29
C PRO A 705 -1.99 4.18 5.93
N LEU A 706 -2.49 5.19 6.65
CA LEU A 706 -2.13 6.59 6.40
C LEU A 706 -0.63 6.88 6.51
N GLY A 707 0.15 6.00 7.15
CA GLY A 707 1.62 6.01 7.11
C GLY A 707 2.27 5.94 5.71
N TYR A 708 1.53 5.53 4.66
CA TYR A 708 1.99 5.58 3.25
C TYR A 708 1.71 6.93 2.55
N VAL A 709 0.95 7.81 3.19
CA VAL A 709 0.77 9.21 2.77
C VAL A 709 1.89 10.05 3.38
N HIS A 710 2.45 10.97 2.62
CA HIS A 710 3.54 11.86 3.01
C HIS A 710 3.19 13.32 2.69
N GLY A 711 3.88 14.27 3.33
CA GLY A 711 3.69 15.70 3.07
C GLY A 711 2.30 16.27 3.42
N LEU A 712 1.39 15.49 4.03
CA LEU A 712 0.02 15.89 4.36
C LEU A 712 0.01 17.21 5.13
N ALA A 713 -0.55 18.25 4.51
CA ALA A 713 -0.60 19.59 5.05
C ALA A 713 -1.93 20.27 4.74
N VAL A 714 -2.50 20.88 5.78
CA VAL A 714 -3.69 21.72 5.71
C VAL A 714 -3.23 23.17 5.69
N GLN A 715 -3.78 23.97 4.77
CA GLN A 715 -3.56 25.41 4.69
C GLN A 715 -4.91 26.11 4.82
N ALA A 716 -5.01 27.16 5.64
CA ALA A 716 -6.22 27.97 5.76
C ALA A 716 -5.93 29.41 6.18
N ALA A 717 -6.76 30.34 5.72
CA ALA A 717 -6.80 31.71 6.21
C ALA A 717 -8.11 31.93 6.99
N LEU A 718 -8.03 32.11 8.30
CA LEU A 718 -9.14 32.56 9.16
C LEU A 718 -8.82 33.97 9.67
N GLY A 719 -9.08 34.99 8.85
CA GLY A 719 -8.82 36.38 9.25
C GLY A 719 -8.90 37.38 8.11
N SER A 720 -8.26 38.52 8.32
CA SER A 720 -8.03 39.51 7.28
C SER A 720 -7.07 38.95 6.22
N ALA A 721 -7.25 39.34 4.96
CA ALA A 721 -6.36 38.97 3.86
C ALA A 721 -4.91 39.48 4.02
N ALA A 722 -4.63 40.29 5.06
CA ALA A 722 -3.30 40.79 5.40
C ALA A 722 -2.40 39.75 6.10
N ASP A 723 -2.97 38.78 6.82
CA ASP A 723 -2.20 37.84 7.66
C ASP A 723 -1.70 36.60 6.89
N GLY A 724 -2.34 36.29 5.76
CA GLY A 724 -2.00 35.16 4.89
C GLY A 724 -2.55 33.80 5.35
N PRO A 725 -2.33 32.72 4.57
CA PRO A 725 -2.72 31.36 4.96
C PRO A 725 -1.71 30.77 5.94
N GLU A 726 -2.16 30.35 7.12
CA GLU A 726 -1.38 29.49 8.00
C GLU A 726 -1.34 28.06 7.44
N ARG A 727 -0.25 27.33 7.71
CA ARG A 727 -0.01 25.96 7.24
C ARG A 727 0.33 25.03 8.40
N TRP A 728 -0.46 23.99 8.58
CA TRP A 728 -0.25 22.93 9.58
C TRP A 728 0.06 21.60 8.89
N ALA A 729 1.00 20.84 9.45
CA ALA A 729 1.35 19.50 8.95
C ALA A 729 0.55 18.43 9.71
N GLY A 730 -0.28 17.67 8.99
CA GLY A 730 -1.08 16.57 9.54
C GLY A 730 -0.23 15.29 9.60
N GLY A 731 0.78 15.25 10.46
CA GLY A 731 1.84 14.23 10.45
C GLY A 731 1.34 12.78 10.40
N THR A 732 1.50 12.14 9.24
CA THR A 732 1.01 10.79 8.92
C THR A 732 1.89 9.63 9.38
N ALA A 733 3.18 9.90 9.62
CA ALA A 733 4.20 8.85 9.76
C ALA A 733 3.93 7.91 10.95
N GLY A 734 3.82 6.60 10.66
CA GLY A 734 3.60 5.56 11.66
C GLY A 734 2.14 5.32 12.05
N ILE A 735 1.17 6.03 11.45
CA ILE A 735 -0.25 5.75 11.64
C ILE A 735 -0.64 4.47 10.88
N ALA A 736 -1.16 3.49 11.62
CA ALA A 736 -1.57 2.19 11.12
C ALA A 736 -3.02 2.16 10.59
N ASP A 737 -3.82 3.14 10.97
CA ASP A 737 -5.23 3.29 10.57
C ASP A 737 -5.37 3.91 9.16
N THR A 738 -6.49 3.63 8.50
CA THR A 738 -6.86 4.14 7.16
C THR A 738 -7.56 5.51 7.20
N ALA A 739 -7.87 6.04 8.39
CA ALA A 739 -8.55 7.32 8.57
C ALA A 739 -8.00 8.14 9.76
N MET A 740 -8.07 9.48 9.65
CA MET A 740 -7.76 10.42 10.75
C MET A 740 -8.59 11.71 10.65
N THR A 741 -8.81 12.40 11.77
CA THR A 741 -9.11 13.85 11.72
C THR A 741 -7.80 14.62 11.53
N VAL A 742 -7.78 15.70 10.74
CA VAL A 742 -6.59 16.57 10.56
C VAL A 742 -6.65 17.85 11.39
N GLY A 743 -7.85 18.27 11.79
CA GLY A 743 -8.13 19.43 12.63
C GLY A 743 -9.60 19.83 12.56
N SER A 744 -9.98 20.91 13.23
CA SER A 744 -11.35 21.42 13.18
C SER A 744 -11.44 22.95 13.27
N ILE A 745 -12.49 23.53 12.69
CA ILE A 745 -12.84 24.94 12.90
C ILE A 745 -13.87 25.02 14.03
N ARG A 746 -13.51 25.70 15.12
CA ARG A 746 -14.29 25.78 16.36
C ARG A 746 -14.74 27.19 16.69
N ARG A 747 -15.94 27.31 17.24
CA ARG A 747 -16.51 28.60 17.63
C ARG A 747 -15.95 29.03 18.98
N THR A 748 -15.37 30.22 19.03
CA THR A 748 -14.80 30.80 20.25
C THR A 748 -15.88 31.46 21.10
N GLY A 749 -15.68 31.51 22.42
CA GLY A 749 -16.61 32.18 23.36
C GLY A 749 -16.77 33.70 23.17
N ALA A 750 -16.01 34.31 22.25
CA ALA A 750 -16.15 35.71 21.84
C ALA A 750 -16.95 35.88 20.53
N GLY A 751 -17.46 34.79 19.94
CA GLY A 751 -18.31 34.80 18.74
C GLY A 751 -17.58 34.59 17.41
N GLY A 752 -16.25 34.76 17.37
CA GLY A 752 -15.43 34.43 16.19
C GLY A 752 -15.07 32.94 16.10
N TRP A 753 -14.44 32.52 15.01
CA TRP A 753 -14.00 31.14 14.77
C TRP A 753 -12.47 30.99 14.82
N ARG A 754 -11.97 29.78 15.08
CA ARG A 754 -10.53 29.41 15.05
C ARG A 754 -10.35 28.01 14.47
N PHE A 755 -9.30 27.79 13.69
CA PHE A 755 -8.84 26.44 13.34
C PHE A 755 -7.94 25.89 14.44
N GLU A 756 -8.22 24.68 14.90
CA GLU A 756 -7.38 23.91 15.83
C GLU A 756 -6.84 22.69 15.08
N ALA A 757 -5.55 22.72 14.73
CA ALA A 757 -4.88 21.59 14.09
C ALA A 757 -4.74 20.41 15.07
N GLY A 758 -5.11 19.21 14.64
CA GLY A 758 -5.23 18.05 15.52
C GLY A 758 -5.27 16.73 14.74
N PRO A 759 -4.11 16.21 14.28
CA PRO A 759 -4.02 14.87 13.71
C PRO A 759 -4.34 13.82 14.78
N ASP A 760 -5.48 13.14 14.65
CA ASP A 760 -5.94 12.07 15.56
C ASP A 760 -6.44 10.87 14.73
N PRO A 761 -5.75 9.70 14.77
CA PRO A 761 -6.16 8.50 14.05
C PRO A 761 -7.55 8.00 14.45
N VAL A 762 -8.28 7.43 13.49
CA VAL A 762 -9.60 6.84 13.72
C VAL A 762 -9.64 5.42 13.16
N PRO A 763 -9.77 4.39 14.02
CA PRO A 763 -9.80 3.00 13.58
C PRO A 763 -11.12 2.69 12.84
N GLY A 764 -11.02 1.89 11.78
CA GLY A 764 -12.18 1.47 10.97
C GLY A 764 -12.51 2.35 9.77
N GLY A 765 -11.54 3.12 9.25
CA GLY A 765 -11.68 3.84 7.99
C GLY A 765 -12.74 4.94 8.00
N LEU A 766 -13.34 5.19 6.83
CA LEU A 766 -14.39 6.20 6.68
C LEU A 766 -15.65 5.85 7.51
N ALA A 767 -15.97 4.55 7.64
CA ALA A 767 -17.04 4.08 8.52
C ALA A 767 -16.73 4.36 10.01
N GLY A 768 -15.46 4.29 10.42
CA GLY A 768 -14.99 4.66 11.75
C GLY A 768 -15.13 6.16 12.03
N LEU A 769 -14.80 7.02 11.06
CA LEU A 769 -15.04 8.47 11.13
C LEU A 769 -16.54 8.79 11.26
N ALA A 770 -17.36 8.19 10.39
CA ALA A 770 -18.81 8.35 10.39
C ALA A 770 -19.42 7.95 11.75
N ALA A 771 -19.10 6.76 12.25
CA ALA A 771 -19.59 6.27 13.54
C ALA A 771 -19.09 7.10 14.73
N ARG A 772 -17.86 7.65 14.67
CA ARG A 772 -17.29 8.52 15.73
C ARG A 772 -18.08 9.83 15.89
N TRP A 773 -18.58 10.41 14.80
CA TRP A 773 -19.37 11.65 14.82
C TRP A 773 -20.90 11.42 14.79
N GLY A 774 -21.33 10.16 14.73
CA GLY A 774 -22.74 9.77 14.90
C GLY A 774 -23.56 9.71 13.61
N VAL A 775 -22.90 9.66 12.45
CA VAL A 775 -23.53 9.34 11.15
C VAL A 775 -23.97 7.87 11.15
N SER A 776 -25.12 7.58 10.52
CA SER A 776 -25.65 6.23 10.37
C SER A 776 -24.94 5.49 9.21
N VAL A 777 -24.37 4.32 9.50
CA VAL A 777 -23.74 3.44 8.50
C VAL A 777 -24.42 2.07 8.55
N GLU A 778 -24.97 1.61 7.43
CA GLU A 778 -25.54 0.25 7.23
C GLU A 778 -24.59 -0.66 6.45
#